data_AF-A0A8X8BQP5-F1
#
_entry.id   AF-A0A8X8BQP5-F1
#
_cell.length_a   1.000
_cell.length_b   1.000
_cell.length_c   1.000
_cell.angle_alpha   90.00
_cell.angle_beta   90.00
_cell.angle_gamma   90.00
#
_symmetry.space_group_name_H-M   'P 1'
#
loop_
_entity.id
_entity.type
_entity.pdbx_description
1 polymer ?
#
loop_
_entity_poly.entity_id
_entity_poly.type
_entity_poly.pdbx_seq_one_letter_code
_entity_poly.pdbx_strand_id
1 'polypeptide(L)'
;MEKFAICPGSLLEDSSPTSLDNSGSISNLIDIVCSNPLPIHYGGRRSAAGQDSWEEDILFPISTGLGEITFKVDYVFLIFSLSCRFEVSVFQRVQAMIFAIEEINKDQTLLPNITLGYRLYDNCVNLPVALRATTALFAGMDDVIPDYSCNGPPPVIAIVGDPLSSHSIAALRIISLFRMPMVSYFATCSCLSNKREFPSFFRTIPSDAFQVKAMIQIIKHYGWVWIGAIASDDDYGQNAIKVFMEEVSTFGCIAFTETVPTVYKREKIIQIVNTVKQSTAKVIVVFSSEVEFNILAKEIVKQNITGRQWIASEAWSTSTAMAIAENFNSFGGTIGVAIRRGSIPGLEDFLLQVPPEFNPDKNLISEFWEALFECKFSQEKSELNSSSEFYSRTCTGFENIHAIKTAYSDVSNLRSSYNVYKAVYAIAHALHNLMSCENGNGPFENKSCADIKYVQPWQVLHYLKEVNFTSHLGERVAFDENGDAIAVYDIVNWQPSKDGGVLIKTIGLFDEMATEGQQVLLAEEDIFWNFESREPPESVCSKSCQPGTRKASRKGEPVCCFDCVPCADGEISSRIVKTIVVIMAFRATLPGNNMMKCGVLYVLAIQSDERIFPSNESNVPLPAGKQPGSTEASPNATSRY
;
A
#
# COMPACT_ATOMS: atom_id res chain seq x y z
N MET A 1 -47.84 -5.86 20.55
CA MET A 1 -46.41 -5.99 20.93
C MET A 1 -45.56 -5.75 19.68
N GLU A 2 -45.66 -4.61 19.00
CA GLU A 2 -45.47 -3.19 19.42
C GLU A 2 -44.01 -2.74 19.37
N LYS A 3 -43.83 -1.58 18.74
CA LYS A 3 -42.56 -0.83 18.69
C LYS A 3 -42.29 -0.19 20.05
N PHE A 4 -41.02 0.06 20.35
CA PHE A 4 -40.64 1.39 20.84
C PHE A 4 -39.27 1.79 20.28
N ALA A 5 -39.19 3.04 19.84
CA ALA A 5 -37.96 3.78 19.57
C ALA A 5 -38.07 5.11 20.31
N ILE A 6 -36.95 5.67 20.77
CA ILE A 6 -36.94 6.93 21.53
C ILE A 6 -35.86 7.85 20.96
N CYS A 7 -36.29 8.97 20.38
CA CYS A 7 -35.46 10.14 20.07
C CYS A 7 -36.27 11.41 20.42
N PRO A 8 -35.67 12.40 21.11
CA PRO A 8 -35.89 13.82 20.81
C PRO A 8 -34.98 14.22 19.62
N GLY A 9 -35.32 15.11 18.69
CA GLY A 9 -36.27 16.23 18.73
C GLY A 9 -35.54 17.51 19.16
N SER A 10 -35.67 18.68 18.53
CA SER A 10 -36.44 19.14 17.35
C SER A 10 -35.84 20.51 16.93
N LEU A 11 -36.05 21.12 15.76
CA LEU A 11 -37.14 21.08 14.76
C LEU A 11 -36.60 20.60 13.36
N LEU A 12 -37.08 20.91 12.14
CA LEU A 12 -37.87 22.01 11.55
C LEU A 12 -38.82 21.57 10.41
N GLU A 13 -39.58 22.55 9.94
CA GLU A 13 -40.69 22.55 8.98
C GLU A 13 -40.24 22.75 7.50
N ASP A 14 -41.04 22.49 6.46
CA ASP A 14 -42.16 21.55 6.23
C ASP A 14 -42.49 21.55 4.71
N SER A 15 -43.33 20.62 4.26
CA SER A 15 -44.15 20.54 3.02
C SER A 15 -44.03 19.22 2.25
N SER A 16 -45.20 18.71 1.88
CA SER A 16 -45.48 17.43 1.20
C SER A 16 -46.89 17.55 0.57
N PRO A 17 -47.52 16.51 -0.04
CA PRO A 17 -47.03 15.17 -0.35
C PRO A 17 -47.35 14.71 -1.80
N THR A 18 -46.87 13.52 -2.18
CA THR A 18 -47.75 12.54 -2.84
C THR A 18 -47.23 11.12 -2.57
N SER A 19 -48.14 10.16 -2.46
CA SER A 19 -47.86 8.79 -1.99
C SER A 19 -47.93 7.75 -3.12
N LEU A 20 -47.15 6.68 -2.99
CA LEU A 20 -47.51 5.36 -3.51
C LEU A 20 -46.67 4.27 -2.83
N ASP A 21 -47.32 3.38 -2.09
CA ASP A 21 -46.72 2.13 -1.62
C ASP A 21 -46.62 1.11 -2.76
N ASN A 22 -45.56 0.31 -2.78
CA ASN A 22 -45.73 -1.15 -2.80
C ASN A 22 -44.44 -1.92 -2.47
N SER A 23 -44.61 -3.11 -1.89
CA SER A 23 -43.55 -4.07 -1.62
C SER A 23 -43.10 -4.79 -2.91
N GLY A 24 -41.78 -4.83 -3.17
CA GLY A 24 -41.18 -5.54 -4.31
C GLY A 24 -40.05 -6.48 -3.88
N SER A 25 -39.92 -7.61 -4.58
CA SER A 25 -38.91 -8.65 -4.31
C SER A 25 -37.50 -8.22 -4.75
N ILE A 26 -36.48 -8.72 -4.04
CA ILE A 26 -35.04 -8.54 -4.35
C ILE A 26 -34.64 -9.17 -5.70
N SER A 27 -35.50 -9.99 -6.32
CA SER A 27 -35.30 -10.56 -7.66
C SER A 27 -35.13 -9.52 -8.78
N ASN A 28 -35.73 -8.33 -8.66
CA ASN A 28 -35.99 -7.47 -9.82
C ASN A 28 -34.83 -6.52 -10.19
N LEU A 29 -33.67 -6.63 -9.53
CA LEU A 29 -32.49 -5.79 -9.82
C LEU A 29 -31.64 -6.30 -10.99
N ILE A 30 -31.88 -7.53 -11.46
CA ILE A 30 -31.18 -8.14 -12.60
C ILE A 30 -31.89 -7.79 -13.93
N ASP A 31 -33.23 -7.84 -13.96
CA ASP A 31 -34.01 -7.70 -15.21
C ASP A 31 -34.02 -6.28 -15.80
N ILE A 32 -33.72 -5.24 -15.01
CA ILE A 32 -33.75 -3.83 -15.45
C ILE A 32 -32.66 -3.51 -16.49
N VAL A 33 -31.60 -4.33 -16.59
CA VAL A 33 -30.54 -4.16 -17.59
C VAL A 33 -31.02 -4.53 -19.00
N CYS A 34 -32.08 -5.33 -19.14
CA CYS A 34 -32.45 -6.00 -20.39
C CYS A 34 -33.93 -5.83 -20.79
N SER A 35 -34.44 -4.59 -20.95
CA SER A 35 -35.74 -4.37 -21.62
C SER A 35 -35.97 -2.99 -22.27
N ASN A 36 -36.08 -3.02 -23.60
CA ASN A 36 -36.69 -2.05 -24.54
C ASN A 36 -36.04 -0.65 -24.75
N PRO A 37 -35.81 -0.24 -26.02
CA PRO A 37 -35.28 1.08 -26.37
C PRO A 37 -36.35 2.13 -26.67
N LEU A 38 -35.96 3.41 -26.62
CA LEU A 38 -36.68 4.53 -27.25
C LEU A 38 -35.82 5.15 -28.37
N PRO A 39 -36.35 5.37 -29.59
CA PRO A 39 -35.56 5.85 -30.71
C PRO A 39 -35.39 7.38 -30.69
N ILE A 40 -34.15 7.86 -30.81
CA ILE A 40 -33.84 9.26 -31.09
C ILE A 40 -33.39 9.38 -32.54
N HIS A 41 -34.20 10.02 -33.38
CA HIS A 41 -33.85 10.32 -34.77
C HIS A 41 -32.80 11.43 -34.85
N TYR A 42 -31.72 11.18 -35.60
CA TYR A 42 -30.96 12.23 -36.29
C TYR A 42 -31.10 12.05 -37.81
N GLY A 43 -31.52 13.14 -38.48
CA GLY A 43 -31.83 13.11 -39.92
C GLY A 43 -30.59 13.32 -40.78
N GLY A 44 -30.14 12.26 -41.46
CA GLY A 44 -29.05 12.36 -42.44
C GLY A 44 -29.50 13.04 -43.74
N ARG A 45 -28.78 14.09 -44.17
CA ARG A 45 -28.80 14.54 -45.57
C ARG A 45 -27.77 13.74 -46.37
N ARG A 46 -28.21 13.08 -47.45
CA ARG A 46 -27.31 12.55 -48.48
C ARG A 46 -26.82 13.68 -49.39
N SER A 47 -25.53 13.67 -49.70
CA SER A 47 -24.99 14.04 -51.01
C SER A 47 -24.16 12.85 -51.51
N ALA A 48 -24.21 12.56 -52.81
CA ALA A 48 -23.57 11.39 -53.41
C ALA A 48 -22.45 11.80 -54.37
N ALA A 49 -21.73 10.79 -54.90
CA ALA A 49 -20.47 10.87 -55.65
C ALA A 49 -19.25 11.25 -54.77
N GLY A 50 -18.20 10.42 -54.63
CA GLY A 50 -18.10 8.99 -54.96
C GLY A 50 -16.83 8.63 -55.73
N GLN A 51 -15.98 7.85 -55.09
CA GLN A 51 -14.90 7.10 -55.73
C GLN A 51 -14.56 5.92 -54.82
N ASP A 52 -14.58 4.70 -55.34
CA ASP A 52 -14.33 3.49 -54.56
C ASP A 52 -12.83 3.34 -54.22
N SER A 53 -12.53 3.18 -52.94
CA SER A 53 -11.25 2.66 -52.45
C SER A 53 -11.54 1.63 -51.36
N TRP A 54 -11.36 0.35 -51.70
CA TRP A 54 -11.50 -0.76 -50.76
C TRP A 54 -10.11 -1.09 -50.22
N GLU A 55 -9.73 -0.48 -49.10
CA GLU A 55 -8.60 -0.97 -48.31
C GLU A 55 -9.12 -2.04 -47.34
N GLU A 56 -9.24 -3.25 -47.92
CA GLU A 56 -9.38 -4.49 -47.18
C GLU A 56 -8.04 -4.83 -46.50
N ASP A 57 -7.78 -4.30 -45.30
CA ASP A 57 -6.66 -4.75 -44.45
C ASP A 57 -6.94 -6.15 -43.86
N ILE A 58 -6.91 -7.14 -44.75
CA ILE A 58 -6.96 -8.56 -44.44
C ILE A 58 -5.58 -8.99 -43.94
N LEU A 59 -5.38 -9.02 -42.63
CA LEU A 59 -4.29 -9.80 -42.06
C LEU A 59 -4.60 -11.30 -42.20
N PHE A 60 -3.81 -11.98 -43.04
CA PHE A 60 -4.01 -13.39 -43.37
C PHE A 60 -3.70 -14.34 -42.19
N PRO A 61 -4.52 -15.39 -41.97
CA PRO A 61 -4.19 -16.45 -41.03
C PRO A 61 -3.15 -17.41 -41.61
N ILE A 62 -2.01 -17.60 -40.94
CA ILE A 62 -0.97 -18.57 -41.36
C ILE A 62 -0.57 -19.50 -40.20
N SER A 63 -1.50 -20.38 -39.83
CA SER A 63 -1.19 -21.79 -39.58
C SER A 63 -2.50 -22.60 -39.56
N THR A 64 -2.47 -23.80 -40.13
CA THR A 64 -3.54 -24.81 -39.99
C THR A 64 -2.94 -26.13 -39.52
N GLY A 65 -2.57 -26.18 -38.23
CA GLY A 65 -2.09 -27.41 -37.60
C GLY A 65 -2.04 -27.29 -36.08
N LEU A 66 -2.88 -28.09 -35.38
CA LEU A 66 -2.96 -28.21 -33.92
C LEU A 66 -3.11 -26.87 -33.18
N GLY A 67 -4.36 -26.46 -32.95
CA GLY A 67 -4.70 -25.13 -32.43
C GLY A 67 -4.04 -24.77 -31.09
N GLU A 68 -3.22 -23.72 -31.14
CA GLU A 68 -2.72 -22.98 -29.98
C GLU A 68 -3.90 -22.41 -29.18
N ILE A 69 -3.77 -22.38 -27.85
CA ILE A 69 -4.79 -21.84 -26.95
C ILE A 69 -4.24 -20.55 -26.34
N THR A 70 -4.83 -19.41 -26.69
CA THR A 70 -4.37 -18.10 -26.23
C THR A 70 -5.22 -17.58 -25.07
N PHE A 71 -4.63 -17.46 -23.87
CA PHE A 71 -5.28 -16.81 -22.73
C PHE A 71 -4.84 -15.37 -22.58
N LYS A 72 -5.75 -14.45 -22.27
CA LYS A 72 -5.42 -13.06 -21.95
C LYS A 72 -5.35 -12.85 -20.45
N VAL A 73 -4.18 -12.42 -19.98
CA VAL A 73 -3.91 -11.94 -18.62
C VAL A 73 -3.66 -10.45 -18.75
N ASP A 74 -4.57 -9.64 -18.23
CA ASP A 74 -4.59 -8.21 -18.54
C ASP A 74 -4.17 -7.35 -17.36
N TYR A 75 -3.82 -6.10 -17.65
CA TYR A 75 -3.21 -5.20 -16.68
C TYR A 75 -3.89 -3.83 -16.63
N VAL A 76 -4.18 -3.36 -15.41
CA VAL A 76 -4.63 -1.98 -15.15
C VAL A 76 -3.42 -1.10 -14.82
N PHE A 77 -3.02 -0.30 -15.81
CA PHE A 77 -1.80 0.51 -15.85
C PHE A 77 -2.06 2.01 -15.62
N LEU A 78 -1.07 2.83 -15.97
CA LEU A 78 -0.93 4.25 -15.67
C LEU A 78 -0.20 4.91 -16.87
N ILE A 79 -0.94 5.46 -17.84
CA ILE A 79 -0.59 6.44 -18.91
C ILE A 79 -1.90 6.97 -19.58
N PHE A 80 -2.31 8.19 -19.18
CA PHE A 80 -3.09 9.19 -19.93
C PHE A 80 -4.57 9.02 -20.40
N SER A 81 -5.34 10.07 -20.03
CA SER A 81 -6.38 10.67 -20.87
C SER A 81 -6.30 12.21 -20.81
N LEU A 82 -5.79 12.84 -21.88
CA LEU A 82 -5.68 14.31 -22.13
C LEU A 82 -5.03 15.23 -21.07
N SER A 83 -4.80 14.81 -19.83
CA SER A 83 -4.40 15.69 -18.70
C SER A 83 -3.42 15.08 -17.68
N CYS A 84 -2.89 13.88 -17.90
CA CYS A 84 -1.93 13.22 -16.99
C CYS A 84 -0.47 13.63 -17.33
N ARG A 85 0.50 12.75 -17.04
CA ARG A 85 1.87 12.82 -17.55
C ARG A 85 2.35 11.40 -17.86
N PHE A 86 3.13 11.21 -18.93
CA PHE A 86 3.80 9.93 -19.18
C PHE A 86 4.95 9.77 -18.18
N GLU A 87 5.06 8.61 -17.55
CA GLU A 87 6.07 8.33 -16.53
C GLU A 87 6.88 7.07 -16.91
N VAL A 88 8.16 7.27 -17.23
CA VAL A 88 9.01 6.21 -17.80
C VAL A 88 9.33 5.09 -16.80
N SER A 89 9.37 5.39 -15.48
CA SER A 89 9.55 4.40 -14.41
C SER A 89 8.29 3.55 -14.15
N VAL A 90 7.13 4.02 -14.60
CA VAL A 90 5.90 3.23 -14.65
C VAL A 90 5.90 2.37 -15.91
N PHE A 91 6.34 2.91 -17.05
CA PHE A 91 6.42 2.14 -18.30
C PHE A 91 7.39 0.94 -18.23
N GLN A 92 8.47 1.02 -17.43
CA GLN A 92 9.33 -0.15 -17.14
C GLN A 92 8.53 -1.34 -16.57
N ARG A 93 7.51 -1.06 -15.75
CA ARG A 93 6.65 -2.10 -15.15
C ARG A 93 5.79 -2.79 -16.21
N VAL A 94 5.41 -2.07 -17.27
CA VAL A 94 4.68 -2.62 -18.43
C VAL A 94 5.57 -3.63 -19.12
N GLN A 95 6.80 -3.22 -19.43
CA GLN A 95 7.78 -4.06 -20.10
C GLN A 95 8.19 -5.27 -19.24
N ALA A 96 8.23 -5.14 -17.90
CA ALA A 96 8.44 -6.28 -17.00
C ALA A 96 7.28 -7.30 -17.03
N MET A 97 6.03 -6.89 -17.29
CA MET A 97 4.90 -7.80 -17.52
C MET A 97 5.03 -8.50 -18.88
N ILE A 98 5.28 -7.73 -19.95
CA ILE A 98 5.41 -8.26 -21.32
C ILE A 98 6.58 -9.25 -21.38
N PHE A 99 7.73 -8.89 -20.80
CA PHE A 99 8.90 -9.77 -20.66
C PHE A 99 8.55 -11.07 -19.95
N ALA A 100 7.85 -11.03 -18.81
CA ALA A 100 7.45 -12.23 -18.08
C ALA A 100 6.54 -13.14 -18.94
N ILE A 101 5.57 -12.56 -19.65
CA ILE A 101 4.69 -13.28 -20.58
C ILE A 101 5.49 -13.91 -21.73
N GLU A 102 6.39 -13.15 -22.35
CA GLU A 102 7.26 -13.64 -23.41
C GLU A 102 8.22 -14.74 -22.95
N GLU A 103 8.76 -14.65 -21.73
CA GLU A 103 9.62 -15.67 -21.14
C GLU A 103 8.85 -16.97 -20.88
N ILE A 104 7.65 -16.89 -20.31
CA ILE A 104 6.76 -18.04 -20.09
C ILE A 104 6.35 -18.68 -21.42
N ASN A 105 6.02 -17.89 -22.45
CA ASN A 105 5.68 -18.40 -23.79
C ASN A 105 6.85 -19.10 -24.50
N LYS A 106 8.09 -18.89 -24.05
CA LYS A 106 9.29 -19.55 -24.57
C LYS A 106 9.68 -20.79 -23.74
N ASP A 107 9.21 -20.88 -22.50
CA ASP A 107 9.38 -22.07 -21.66
C ASP A 107 8.59 -23.27 -22.23
N GLN A 108 9.18 -24.46 -22.14
CA GLN A 108 8.57 -25.72 -22.56
C GLN A 108 8.12 -26.58 -21.37
N THR A 109 8.36 -26.10 -20.14
CA THR A 109 8.03 -26.76 -18.88
C THR A 109 6.84 -26.11 -18.20
N LEU A 110 6.82 -24.78 -18.09
CA LEU A 110 5.66 -24.00 -17.69
C LEU A 110 4.73 -23.76 -18.89
N LEU A 111 3.45 -24.12 -18.75
CA LEU A 111 2.39 -23.93 -19.76
C LEU A 111 2.69 -24.43 -21.21
N PRO A 112 3.25 -25.64 -21.44
CA PRO A 112 3.52 -26.14 -22.80
C PRO A 112 2.27 -26.22 -23.70
N ASN A 113 2.39 -25.72 -24.94
CA ASN A 113 1.34 -25.58 -25.96
C ASN A 113 0.21 -24.57 -25.62
N ILE A 114 0.44 -23.71 -24.64
CA ILE A 114 -0.46 -22.61 -24.27
C ILE A 114 0.28 -21.28 -24.50
N THR A 115 -0.40 -20.29 -25.07
CA THR A 115 0.15 -18.95 -25.28
C THR A 115 -0.52 -17.96 -24.33
N LEU A 116 0.26 -17.27 -23.51
CA LEU A 116 -0.21 -16.12 -22.75
C LEU A 116 -0.15 -14.87 -23.64
N GLY A 117 -1.28 -14.17 -23.76
CA GLY A 117 -1.39 -12.82 -24.30
C GLY A 117 -1.93 -11.86 -23.23
N TYR A 118 -2.19 -10.62 -23.63
CA TYR A 118 -2.62 -9.56 -22.72
C TYR A 118 -3.38 -8.45 -23.47
N ARG A 119 -4.10 -7.63 -22.72
CA ARG A 119 -4.47 -6.24 -23.03
C ARG A 119 -3.97 -5.34 -21.90
N LEU A 120 -3.65 -4.09 -22.24
CA LEU A 120 -3.16 -3.09 -21.32
C LEU A 120 -4.14 -1.91 -21.32
N TYR A 121 -4.59 -1.50 -20.14
CA TYR A 121 -5.45 -0.32 -19.98
C TYR A 121 -4.77 0.72 -19.11
N ASP A 122 -5.20 1.97 -19.21
CA ASP A 122 -4.81 3.04 -18.30
C ASP A 122 -5.87 3.29 -17.20
N ASN A 123 -5.42 3.71 -16.02
CA ASN A 123 -6.22 4.16 -14.89
C ASN A 123 -6.06 5.66 -14.55
N CYS A 124 -5.20 6.43 -15.23
CA CYS A 124 -4.96 7.88 -15.08
C CYS A 124 -4.44 8.39 -13.70
N VAL A 125 -4.17 7.55 -12.69
CA VAL A 125 -4.24 7.93 -11.24
C VAL A 125 -5.65 8.48 -10.90
N ASN A 126 -6.68 7.94 -11.56
CA ASN A 126 -8.04 8.46 -11.52
C ASN A 126 -9.05 7.32 -11.36
N LEU A 127 -9.62 7.22 -10.16
CA LEU A 127 -10.54 6.15 -9.77
C LEU A 127 -11.68 5.87 -10.78
N PRO A 128 -12.39 6.88 -11.34
CA PRO A 128 -13.34 6.68 -12.44
C PRO A 128 -12.76 5.99 -13.70
N VAL A 129 -11.51 6.30 -14.09
CA VAL A 129 -10.83 5.68 -15.23
C VAL A 129 -10.40 4.25 -14.88
N ALA A 130 -9.88 4.02 -13.67
CA ALA A 130 -9.57 2.68 -13.14
C ALA A 130 -10.78 1.74 -13.18
N LEU A 131 -11.95 2.27 -12.77
CA LEU A 131 -13.23 1.55 -12.83
C LEU A 131 -13.69 1.30 -14.27
N ARG A 132 -13.52 2.25 -15.19
CA ARG A 132 -13.82 2.05 -16.61
C ARG A 132 -12.94 0.96 -17.22
N ALA A 133 -11.64 1.00 -16.99
CA ALA A 133 -10.68 -0.02 -17.43
C ALA A 133 -11.07 -1.40 -16.88
N THR A 134 -11.28 -1.51 -15.56
CA THR A 134 -11.76 -2.74 -14.91
C THR A 134 -13.05 -3.27 -15.55
N THR A 135 -13.99 -2.40 -15.90
CA THR A 135 -15.27 -2.81 -16.49
C THR A 135 -15.12 -3.28 -17.93
N ALA A 136 -14.31 -2.59 -18.75
CA ALA A 136 -13.96 -3.07 -20.09
C ALA A 136 -13.28 -4.45 -20.05
N LEU A 137 -12.38 -4.64 -19.07
CA LEU A 137 -11.68 -5.89 -18.82
C LEU A 137 -12.62 -7.08 -18.54
N PHE A 138 -13.48 -7.01 -17.53
CA PHE A 138 -14.31 -8.19 -17.23
C PHE A 138 -15.49 -8.38 -18.18
N ALA A 139 -15.98 -7.32 -18.84
CA ALA A 139 -17.18 -7.36 -19.68
C ALA A 139 -16.92 -7.42 -21.20
N GLY A 140 -15.69 -7.22 -21.68
CA GLY A 140 -15.34 -7.36 -23.11
C GLY A 140 -15.85 -6.25 -24.03
N MET A 141 -16.18 -5.08 -23.48
CA MET A 141 -16.89 -4.01 -24.22
C MET A 141 -16.10 -3.29 -25.33
N ASP A 142 -14.81 -3.60 -25.51
CA ASP A 142 -14.02 -3.01 -26.60
C ASP A 142 -14.24 -3.74 -27.94
N ASP A 143 -14.69 -5.00 -27.89
CA ASP A 143 -15.13 -5.74 -29.07
C ASP A 143 -16.60 -5.39 -29.33
N VAL A 144 -16.93 -4.80 -30.49
CA VAL A 144 -18.32 -4.48 -30.86
C VAL A 144 -19.06 -5.75 -31.25
N ILE A 145 -19.57 -6.48 -30.25
CA ILE A 145 -20.40 -7.67 -30.45
C ILE A 145 -21.82 -7.20 -30.86
N PRO A 146 -22.27 -7.46 -32.10
CA PRO A 146 -23.60 -7.02 -32.56
C PRO A 146 -24.73 -7.94 -32.06
N ASP A 147 -24.38 -9.12 -31.54
CA ASP A 147 -25.28 -10.06 -30.89
C ASP A 147 -25.28 -9.81 -29.38
N TYR A 148 -26.44 -9.41 -28.83
CA TYR A 148 -26.62 -9.13 -27.40
C TYR A 148 -26.68 -10.42 -26.54
N SER A 149 -26.13 -11.53 -27.02
CA SER A 149 -26.14 -12.80 -26.31
C SER A 149 -24.90 -12.92 -25.41
N CYS A 150 -25.12 -13.05 -24.09
CA CYS A 150 -24.05 -13.13 -23.09
C CYS A 150 -23.35 -14.51 -23.07
N ASN A 151 -23.08 -15.08 -24.26
CA ASN A 151 -22.65 -16.46 -24.47
C ASN A 151 -21.15 -16.53 -24.79
N GLY A 152 -20.31 -16.27 -23.80
CA GLY A 152 -18.87 -16.46 -23.90
C GLY A 152 -18.20 -16.43 -22.52
N PRO A 153 -16.96 -16.94 -22.39
CA PRO A 153 -16.13 -16.58 -21.24
C PRO A 153 -15.89 -15.06 -21.26
N PRO A 154 -15.62 -14.43 -20.11
CA PRO A 154 -15.06 -13.07 -20.09
C PRO A 154 -13.76 -13.06 -20.92
N PRO A 155 -13.37 -11.93 -21.53
CA PRO A 155 -12.21 -11.88 -22.43
C PRO A 155 -10.89 -12.15 -21.71
N VAL A 156 -10.90 -12.12 -20.37
CA VAL A 156 -9.77 -12.38 -19.47
C VAL A 156 -10.16 -13.32 -18.35
N ILE A 157 -9.15 -13.99 -17.84
CA ILE A 157 -9.25 -15.00 -16.78
C ILE A 157 -8.67 -14.51 -15.43
N ALA A 158 -7.85 -13.47 -15.45
CA ALA A 158 -7.23 -12.83 -14.30
C ALA A 158 -6.78 -11.39 -14.65
N ILE A 159 -6.66 -10.53 -13.63
CA ILE A 159 -6.14 -9.15 -13.75
C ILE A 159 -4.87 -8.99 -12.91
N VAL A 160 -3.87 -8.28 -13.44
CA VAL A 160 -2.70 -7.79 -12.70
C VAL A 160 -2.84 -6.28 -12.42
N GLY A 161 -2.51 -5.86 -11.20
CA GLY A 161 -2.88 -4.55 -10.67
C GLY A 161 -4.21 -4.59 -9.90
N ASP A 162 -4.89 -3.48 -9.63
CA ASP A 162 -4.43 -2.09 -9.80
C ASP A 162 -3.29 -1.78 -8.80
N PRO A 163 -2.30 -0.91 -9.10
CA PRO A 163 -1.28 -0.50 -8.14
C PRO A 163 -1.83 0.21 -6.88
N LEU A 164 -2.96 0.90 -6.95
CA LEU A 164 -3.47 1.76 -5.89
C LEU A 164 -4.51 1.04 -5.04
N SER A 165 -4.44 1.20 -3.71
CA SER A 165 -5.36 0.54 -2.77
C SER A 165 -6.82 0.95 -3.02
N SER A 166 -7.09 2.24 -3.10
CA SER A 166 -8.43 2.82 -3.32
C SER A 166 -9.05 2.36 -4.66
N HIS A 167 -8.24 2.24 -5.71
CA HIS A 167 -8.66 1.70 -7.01
C HIS A 167 -8.95 0.20 -6.93
N SER A 168 -8.05 -0.57 -6.32
CA SER A 168 -8.21 -2.02 -6.14
C SER A 168 -9.50 -2.34 -5.39
N ILE A 169 -9.75 -1.65 -4.27
CA ILE A 169 -11.00 -1.79 -3.48
C ILE A 169 -12.23 -1.60 -4.37
N ALA A 170 -12.28 -0.51 -5.15
CA ALA A 170 -13.43 -0.19 -5.98
C ALA A 170 -13.63 -1.18 -7.15
N ALA A 171 -12.53 -1.58 -7.81
CA ALA A 171 -12.53 -2.62 -8.83
C ALA A 171 -13.08 -3.95 -8.27
N LEU A 172 -12.56 -4.37 -7.11
CA LEU A 172 -12.95 -5.60 -6.42
C LEU A 172 -14.42 -5.63 -6.01
N ARG A 173 -15.05 -4.50 -5.67
CA ARG A 173 -16.50 -4.46 -5.40
C ARG A 173 -17.34 -4.95 -6.59
N ILE A 174 -16.80 -4.88 -7.81
CA ILE A 174 -17.44 -5.38 -9.03
C ILE A 174 -16.92 -6.79 -9.36
N ILE A 175 -15.62 -6.96 -9.58
CA ILE A 175 -15.06 -8.22 -10.14
C ILE A 175 -15.12 -9.42 -9.16
N SER A 176 -15.22 -9.17 -7.84
CA SER A 176 -15.42 -10.24 -6.86
C SER A 176 -16.77 -10.94 -7.01
N LEU A 177 -17.79 -10.26 -7.53
CA LEU A 177 -19.12 -10.83 -7.79
C LEU A 177 -19.03 -11.96 -8.85
N PHE A 178 -18.19 -11.74 -9.87
CA PHE A 178 -17.87 -12.70 -10.92
C PHE A 178 -16.74 -13.67 -10.53
N ARG A 179 -16.24 -13.59 -9.29
CA ARG A 179 -15.10 -14.38 -8.76
C ARG A 179 -13.84 -14.27 -9.63
N MET A 180 -13.65 -13.16 -10.31
CA MET A 180 -12.46 -12.93 -11.14
C MET A 180 -11.26 -12.59 -10.24
N PRO A 181 -10.13 -13.32 -10.36
CA PRO A 181 -8.96 -13.07 -9.54
C PRO A 181 -8.21 -11.82 -9.99
N MET A 182 -7.73 -11.07 -9.01
CA MET A 182 -6.93 -9.87 -9.18
C MET A 182 -5.65 -10.00 -8.34
N VAL A 183 -4.49 -9.87 -8.98
CA VAL A 183 -3.17 -9.95 -8.33
C VAL A 183 -2.49 -8.59 -8.40
N SER A 184 -2.60 -7.78 -7.34
CA SER A 184 -1.92 -6.48 -7.30
C SER A 184 -0.44 -6.63 -6.94
N TYR A 185 0.39 -5.81 -7.56
CA TYR A 185 1.83 -5.75 -7.31
C TYR A 185 2.23 -4.64 -6.34
N PHE A 186 1.28 -3.80 -5.91
CA PHE A 186 1.55 -2.57 -5.14
C PHE A 186 0.44 -2.08 -4.19
N ALA A 187 -0.78 -2.64 -4.23
CA ALA A 187 -1.88 -2.21 -3.36
C ALA A 187 -1.74 -2.76 -1.93
N THR A 188 -1.16 -1.97 -1.02
CA THR A 188 -0.67 -2.39 0.29
C THR A 188 -1.67 -2.33 1.45
N CYS A 189 -2.82 -1.66 1.31
CA CYS A 189 -3.78 -1.47 2.42
C CYS A 189 -4.12 -2.78 3.15
N SER A 190 -4.02 -2.78 4.48
CA SER A 190 -4.40 -3.92 5.33
C SER A 190 -5.88 -4.29 5.23
N CYS A 191 -6.73 -3.36 4.80
CA CYS A 191 -8.13 -3.58 4.48
C CYS A 191 -8.37 -4.65 3.38
N LEU A 192 -7.48 -4.75 2.40
CA LEU A 192 -7.60 -5.68 1.26
C LEU A 192 -7.39 -7.15 1.65
N SER A 193 -6.78 -7.40 2.81
CA SER A 193 -6.59 -8.75 3.37
C SER A 193 -7.94 -9.41 3.75
N ASN A 194 -9.03 -8.64 3.92
CA ASN A 194 -10.34 -9.16 4.32
C ASN A 194 -11.03 -10.00 3.23
N LYS A 195 -10.80 -11.32 3.23
CA LYS A 195 -11.39 -12.28 2.27
C LYS A 195 -12.91 -12.45 2.34
N ARG A 196 -13.62 -11.83 3.30
CA ARG A 196 -15.10 -11.74 3.28
C ARG A 196 -15.60 -10.61 2.37
N GLU A 197 -14.79 -9.58 2.18
CA GLU A 197 -15.10 -8.43 1.32
C GLU A 197 -14.39 -8.51 -0.05
N PHE A 198 -13.18 -9.07 -0.07
CA PHE A 198 -12.31 -9.15 -1.24
C PHE A 198 -11.89 -10.62 -1.52
N PRO A 199 -12.85 -11.54 -1.77
CA PRO A 199 -12.60 -12.98 -1.84
C PRO A 199 -11.73 -13.43 -3.02
N SER A 200 -11.50 -12.56 -4.01
CA SER A 200 -10.68 -12.82 -5.20
C SER A 200 -9.45 -11.92 -5.35
N PHE A 201 -9.12 -11.12 -4.34
CA PHE A 201 -7.87 -10.34 -4.30
C PHE A 201 -6.69 -11.17 -3.81
N PHE A 202 -5.54 -10.98 -4.44
CA PHE A 202 -4.21 -11.39 -3.99
C PHE A 202 -3.22 -10.27 -4.24
N ARG A 203 -2.03 -10.36 -3.64
CA ARG A 203 -0.94 -9.42 -3.96
C ARG A 203 0.45 -10.00 -3.77
N THR A 204 1.36 -9.61 -4.66
CA THR A 204 2.79 -9.98 -4.62
C THR A 204 3.65 -9.00 -3.79
N ILE A 205 2.98 -8.13 -3.03
CA ILE A 205 3.53 -7.21 -2.03
C ILE A 205 2.90 -7.52 -0.66
N PRO A 206 3.61 -7.36 0.49
CA PRO A 206 3.02 -7.63 1.80
C PRO A 206 1.99 -6.57 2.24
N SER A 207 1.19 -6.92 3.23
CA SER A 207 0.20 -6.04 3.87
C SER A 207 0.84 -4.88 4.65
N ASP A 208 0.20 -3.71 4.63
CA ASP A 208 0.60 -2.53 5.42
C ASP A 208 0.70 -2.81 6.92
N ALA A 209 0.00 -3.83 7.43
CA ALA A 209 0.15 -4.27 8.82
C ALA A 209 1.62 -4.61 9.16
N PHE A 210 2.35 -5.22 8.22
CA PHE A 210 3.77 -5.56 8.39
C PHE A 210 4.68 -4.35 8.16
N GLN A 211 4.35 -3.44 7.23
CA GLN A 211 5.05 -2.17 7.09
C GLN A 211 4.96 -1.32 8.37
N VAL A 212 3.76 -1.18 8.94
CA VAL A 212 3.54 -0.54 10.24
C VAL A 212 4.35 -1.24 11.33
N LYS A 213 4.29 -2.57 11.42
CA LYS A 213 5.07 -3.35 12.39
C LYS A 213 6.58 -3.11 12.29
N ALA A 214 7.13 -3.04 11.07
CA ALA A 214 8.53 -2.71 10.81
C ALA A 214 8.90 -1.29 11.29
N MET A 215 8.09 -0.29 10.95
CA MET A 215 8.29 1.09 11.42
C MET A 215 8.22 1.20 12.95
N ILE A 216 7.24 0.55 13.56
CA ILE A 216 7.06 0.52 15.02
C ILE A 216 8.25 -0.13 15.71
N GLN A 217 8.86 -1.18 15.15
CA GLN A 217 10.08 -1.77 15.69
C GLN A 217 11.28 -0.83 15.58
N ILE A 218 11.50 -0.15 14.45
CA ILE A 218 12.55 0.87 14.29
C ILE A 218 12.37 2.00 15.33
N ILE A 219 11.13 2.46 15.54
CA ILE A 219 10.78 3.52 16.50
C ILE A 219 11.01 3.07 17.95
N LYS A 220 10.60 1.84 18.31
CA LYS A 220 10.84 1.24 19.63
C LYS A 220 12.35 1.06 19.89
N HIS A 221 13.13 0.66 18.88
CA HIS A 221 14.58 0.44 18.94
C HIS A 221 15.37 1.72 19.29
N TYR A 222 15.08 2.84 18.61
CA TYR A 222 15.68 4.15 18.94
C TYR A 222 15.01 4.87 20.13
N GLY A 223 14.03 4.24 20.79
CA GLY A 223 13.36 4.79 21.97
C GLY A 223 12.55 6.07 21.71
N TRP A 224 12.08 6.28 20.48
CA TRP A 224 11.31 7.46 20.10
C TRP A 224 9.87 7.36 20.59
N VAL A 225 9.42 8.35 21.37
CA VAL A 225 8.09 8.34 22.02
C VAL A 225 7.26 9.61 21.76
N TRP A 226 7.78 10.53 20.94
CA TRP A 226 7.08 11.73 20.50
C TRP A 226 7.23 11.89 18.99
N ILE A 227 6.14 11.63 18.27
CA ILE A 227 6.15 11.28 16.85
C ILE A 227 5.11 12.13 16.10
N GLY A 228 5.49 12.78 15.00
CA GLY A 228 4.54 13.34 14.04
C GLY A 228 4.07 12.26 13.06
N ALA A 229 2.82 12.31 12.62
CA ALA A 229 2.29 11.38 11.62
C ALA A 229 1.59 12.12 10.48
N ILE A 230 1.86 11.71 9.24
CA ILE A 230 1.31 12.29 8.02
C ILE A 230 0.81 11.17 7.11
N ALA A 231 -0.36 11.35 6.49
CA ALA A 231 -0.93 10.37 5.55
C ALA A 231 -1.62 11.00 4.33
N SER A 232 -1.71 10.27 3.22
CA SER A 232 -2.56 10.63 2.08
C SER A 232 -4.06 10.51 2.40
N ASP A 233 -4.88 11.34 1.75
CA ASP A 233 -6.35 11.40 1.86
C ASP A 233 -7.04 10.27 1.06
N ASP A 234 -6.62 9.03 1.28
CA ASP A 234 -7.02 7.84 0.51
C ASP A 234 -7.02 6.54 1.37
N ASP A 235 -7.51 5.42 0.81
CA ASP A 235 -7.63 4.15 1.55
C ASP A 235 -6.28 3.57 1.98
N TYR A 236 -5.19 3.85 1.26
CA TYR A 236 -3.85 3.46 1.69
C TYR A 236 -3.42 4.24 2.94
N GLY A 237 -3.30 5.56 2.81
CA GLY A 237 -2.77 6.41 3.87
C GLY A 237 -3.60 6.37 5.15
N GLN A 238 -4.93 6.43 5.04
CA GLN A 238 -5.83 6.50 6.20
C GLN A 238 -5.93 5.17 6.97
N ASN A 239 -5.83 4.01 6.31
CA ASN A 239 -5.81 2.72 7.03
C ASN A 239 -4.43 2.48 7.67
N ALA A 240 -3.33 2.76 6.98
CA ALA A 240 -1.98 2.56 7.52
C ALA A 240 -1.72 3.46 8.74
N ILE A 241 -2.07 4.75 8.67
CA ILE A 241 -1.88 5.68 9.81
C ILE A 241 -2.75 5.32 11.01
N LYS A 242 -3.96 4.77 10.79
CA LYS A 242 -4.83 4.32 11.89
C LYS A 242 -4.16 3.20 12.70
N VAL A 243 -3.73 2.12 12.03
CA VAL A 243 -3.05 0.98 12.68
C VAL A 243 -1.74 1.45 13.35
N PHE A 244 -1.02 2.37 12.71
CA PHE A 244 0.18 2.97 13.28
C PHE A 244 -0.10 3.75 14.58
N MET A 245 -1.15 4.56 14.64
CA MET A 245 -1.52 5.30 15.85
C MET A 245 -2.00 4.38 16.98
N GLU A 246 -2.71 3.30 16.64
CA GLU A 246 -3.11 2.25 17.58
C GLU A 246 -1.86 1.58 18.20
N GLU A 247 -0.88 1.16 17.40
CA GLU A 247 0.41 0.63 17.88
C GLU A 247 1.24 1.64 18.69
N VAL A 248 1.35 2.90 18.25
CA VAL A 248 2.09 3.93 19.01
C VAL A 248 1.49 4.14 20.39
N SER A 249 0.16 4.07 20.53
CA SER A 249 -0.54 4.32 21.79
C SER A 249 -0.12 3.37 22.93
N THR A 250 0.49 2.21 22.62
CA THR A 250 0.94 1.25 23.63
C THR A 250 2.27 1.62 24.30
N PHE A 251 3.04 2.59 23.76
CA PHE A 251 4.38 2.92 24.26
C PHE A 251 4.83 4.38 24.10
N GLY A 252 4.11 5.20 23.32
CA GLY A 252 4.46 6.58 23.01
C GLY A 252 3.24 7.44 22.69
N CYS A 253 3.46 8.64 22.18
CA CYS A 253 2.39 9.59 21.86
C CYS A 253 2.61 10.25 20.50
N ILE A 254 1.49 10.47 19.80
CA ILE A 254 1.45 11.25 18.56
C ILE A 254 1.42 12.74 18.92
N ALA A 255 2.31 13.52 18.31
CA ALA A 255 2.46 14.96 18.51
C ALA A 255 1.52 15.77 17.60
N PHE A 256 1.26 15.27 16.39
CA PHE A 256 0.28 15.77 15.43
C PHE A 256 -0.04 14.69 14.41
N THR A 257 -1.25 14.76 13.84
CA THR A 257 -1.69 13.96 12.69
C THR A 257 -2.15 14.93 11.60
N GLU A 258 -1.63 14.79 10.38
CA GLU A 258 -1.96 15.66 9.25
C GLU A 258 -2.25 14.86 7.97
N THR A 259 -3.29 15.25 7.24
CA THR A 259 -3.72 14.58 6.00
C THR A 259 -3.35 15.40 4.76
N VAL A 260 -2.60 14.79 3.84
CA VAL A 260 -2.20 15.35 2.55
C VAL A 260 -3.32 15.12 1.54
N PRO A 261 -3.95 16.18 1.00
CA PRO A 261 -5.10 16.03 0.12
C PRO A 261 -4.70 15.50 -1.26
N THR A 262 -5.42 14.49 -1.75
CA THR A 262 -5.28 13.92 -3.11
C THR A 262 -5.51 14.96 -4.22
N VAL A 263 -6.32 15.99 -3.96
CA VAL A 263 -6.46 17.17 -4.81
C VAL A 263 -5.75 18.36 -4.17
N TYR A 264 -4.77 18.93 -4.88
CA TYR A 264 -3.94 20.04 -4.38
C TYR A 264 -4.76 21.24 -3.89
N LYS A 265 -4.55 21.59 -2.62
CA LYS A 265 -5.12 22.76 -1.93
C LYS A 265 -4.00 23.49 -1.20
N ARG A 266 -3.56 24.63 -1.73
CA ARG A 266 -2.37 25.37 -1.27
C ARG A 266 -2.42 25.69 0.22
N GLU A 267 -3.60 26.08 0.70
CA GLU A 267 -3.89 26.49 2.07
C GLU A 267 -3.67 25.32 3.04
N LYS A 268 -4.08 24.11 2.65
CA LYS A 268 -3.87 22.88 3.43
C LYS A 268 -2.41 22.45 3.42
N ILE A 269 -1.70 22.54 2.29
CA ILE A 269 -0.25 22.27 2.25
C ILE A 269 0.51 23.24 3.19
N ILE A 270 0.19 24.54 3.15
CA ILE A 270 0.78 25.54 4.06
C ILE A 270 0.41 25.27 5.54
N GLN A 271 -0.82 24.82 5.83
CA GLN A 271 -1.21 24.38 7.18
C GLN A 271 -0.30 23.25 7.68
N ILE A 272 -0.17 22.15 6.91
CA ILE A 272 0.63 20.98 7.30
C ILE A 272 2.09 21.39 7.56
N VAL A 273 2.66 22.22 6.69
CA VAL A 273 4.03 22.76 6.82
C VAL A 273 4.19 23.61 8.08
N ASN A 274 3.17 24.39 8.46
CA ASN A 274 3.17 25.14 9.73
C ASN A 274 3.08 24.20 10.95
N THR A 275 2.25 23.16 10.92
CA THR A 275 2.16 22.13 11.97
C THR A 275 3.52 21.44 12.17
N VAL A 276 4.19 21.03 11.08
CA VAL A 276 5.53 20.42 11.10
C VAL A 276 6.59 21.37 11.69
N LYS A 277 6.50 22.68 11.41
CA LYS A 277 7.40 23.70 11.97
C LYS A 277 7.18 23.97 13.47
N GLN A 278 5.93 24.01 13.90
CA GLN A 278 5.56 24.34 15.29
C GLN A 278 5.76 23.14 16.24
N SER A 279 5.66 21.92 15.73
CA SER A 279 5.88 20.71 16.53
C SER A 279 7.31 20.56 17.04
N THR A 280 7.42 20.06 18.27
CA THR A 280 8.68 19.64 18.92
C THR A 280 9.11 18.22 18.54
N ALA A 281 8.25 17.43 17.89
CA ALA A 281 8.61 16.10 17.39
C ALA A 281 9.62 16.22 16.25
N LYS A 282 10.76 15.54 16.38
CA LYS A 282 11.77 15.45 15.32
C LYS A 282 11.46 14.31 14.35
N VAL A 283 10.93 13.20 14.87
CA VAL A 283 10.58 12.01 14.10
C VAL A 283 9.20 12.19 13.48
N ILE A 284 9.09 12.02 12.17
CA ILE A 284 7.84 12.14 11.42
C ILE A 284 7.68 10.91 10.51
N VAL A 285 6.57 10.19 10.68
CA VAL A 285 6.20 9.03 9.84
C VAL A 285 5.25 9.48 8.74
N VAL A 286 5.44 8.98 7.52
CA VAL A 286 4.66 9.39 6.34
C VAL A 286 4.16 8.19 5.55
N PHE A 287 2.84 7.97 5.56
CA PHE A 287 2.12 6.98 4.76
C PHE A 287 1.41 7.66 3.58
N SER A 288 2.13 7.84 2.48
CA SER A 288 1.62 8.52 1.28
C SER A 288 2.26 7.94 0.03
N SER A 289 1.56 7.97 -1.11
CA SER A 289 2.23 7.76 -2.39
C SER A 289 3.21 8.91 -2.68
N GLU A 290 4.20 8.64 -3.54
CA GLU A 290 5.13 9.65 -4.03
C GLU A 290 4.41 10.90 -4.57
N VAL A 291 3.30 10.74 -5.30
CA VAL A 291 2.65 11.84 -6.03
C VAL A 291 2.11 12.90 -5.06
N GLU A 292 1.32 12.50 -4.06
CA GLU A 292 0.79 13.40 -3.04
C GLU A 292 1.90 13.92 -2.13
N PHE A 293 2.88 13.09 -1.76
CA PHE A 293 3.92 13.53 -0.83
C PHE A 293 4.91 14.51 -1.47
N ASN A 294 5.24 14.35 -2.75
CA ASN A 294 6.13 15.25 -3.50
C ASN A 294 5.57 16.69 -3.53
N ILE A 295 4.25 16.86 -3.57
CA ILE A 295 3.57 18.17 -3.44
C ILE A 295 3.89 18.84 -2.09
N LEU A 296 3.82 18.08 -0.99
CA LEU A 296 4.13 18.58 0.35
C LEU A 296 5.65 18.81 0.52
N ALA A 297 6.47 17.86 0.08
CA ALA A 297 7.93 17.91 0.16
C ALA A 297 8.52 19.15 -0.54
N LYS A 298 7.98 19.54 -1.70
CA LYS A 298 8.37 20.76 -2.40
C LYS A 298 8.15 22.02 -1.56
N GLU A 299 7.06 22.11 -0.79
CA GLU A 299 6.83 23.24 0.10
C GLU A 299 7.70 23.17 1.38
N ILE A 300 7.99 21.97 1.90
CA ILE A 300 8.93 21.75 3.01
C ILE A 300 10.34 22.24 2.66
N VAL A 301 10.85 21.86 1.48
CA VAL A 301 12.16 22.26 0.95
C VAL A 301 12.20 23.76 0.65
N LYS A 302 11.20 24.30 -0.06
CA LYS A 302 11.03 25.73 -0.34
C LYS A 302 10.97 26.60 0.92
N GLN A 303 10.53 26.03 2.05
CA GLN A 303 10.50 26.70 3.35
C GLN A 303 11.69 26.36 4.27
N ASN A 304 12.74 25.69 3.75
CA ASN A 304 13.98 25.31 4.42
C ASN A 304 13.77 24.63 5.79
N ILE A 305 12.83 23.67 5.84
CA ILE A 305 12.65 22.85 7.04
C ILE A 305 13.74 21.78 7.10
N THR A 306 14.54 21.81 8.15
CA THR A 306 15.58 20.82 8.47
C THR A 306 15.41 20.32 9.91
N GLY A 307 16.29 19.43 10.39
CA GLY A 307 16.22 18.90 11.76
C GLY A 307 14.98 18.06 12.02
N ARG A 308 14.61 17.23 11.03
CA ARG A 308 13.54 16.22 11.10
C ARG A 308 14.10 14.88 10.62
N GLN A 309 13.70 13.81 11.30
CA GLN A 309 13.97 12.44 10.92
C GLN A 309 12.71 11.87 10.29
N TRP A 310 12.74 11.64 8.98
CA TRP A 310 11.62 11.05 8.27
C TRP A 310 11.69 9.53 8.34
N ILE A 311 10.52 8.91 8.53
CA ILE A 311 10.29 7.49 8.39
C ILE A 311 9.34 7.30 7.20
N ALA A 312 9.88 6.74 6.12
CA ALA A 312 9.23 6.65 4.81
C ALA A 312 8.55 5.30 4.59
N SER A 313 7.33 5.32 4.06
CA SER A 313 6.67 4.13 3.53
C SER A 313 7.27 3.70 2.19
N GLU A 314 7.09 2.43 1.83
CA GLU A 314 7.52 1.79 0.57
C GLU A 314 7.11 2.56 -0.69
N ALA A 315 5.97 3.25 -0.64
CA ALA A 315 5.41 4.02 -1.74
C ALA A 315 6.21 5.29 -2.11
N TRP A 316 7.17 5.72 -1.27
CA TRP A 316 8.09 6.84 -1.59
C TRP A 316 9.54 6.67 -1.09
N SER A 317 9.84 5.70 -0.22
CA SER A 317 11.17 5.49 0.38
C SER A 317 12.29 5.23 -0.63
N THR A 318 11.96 4.66 -1.79
CA THR A 318 12.90 4.42 -2.89
C THR A 318 12.67 5.31 -4.11
N SER A 319 11.96 6.44 -3.94
CA SER A 319 11.73 7.40 -5.02
C SER A 319 13.03 8.09 -5.46
N THR A 320 13.46 7.82 -6.69
CA THR A 320 14.57 8.56 -7.33
C THR A 320 14.17 9.97 -7.74
N ALA A 321 12.87 10.25 -7.93
CA ALA A 321 12.35 11.58 -8.21
C ALA A 321 12.35 12.49 -6.96
N MET A 322 12.29 11.91 -5.76
CA MET A 322 12.40 12.65 -4.49
C MET A 322 13.81 12.60 -3.87
N ALA A 323 14.57 11.53 -4.07
CA ALA A 323 15.97 11.40 -3.63
C ALA A 323 16.92 12.19 -4.56
N ILE A 324 16.74 13.51 -4.61
CA ILE A 324 17.54 14.46 -5.40
C ILE A 324 18.27 15.46 -4.50
N ALA A 325 19.37 16.04 -5.01
CA ALA A 325 20.23 16.95 -4.26
C ALA A 325 19.48 18.16 -3.66
N GLU A 326 18.50 18.70 -4.40
CA GLU A 326 17.66 19.82 -3.96
C GLU A 326 16.86 19.51 -2.68
N ASN A 327 16.38 18.27 -2.56
CA ASN A 327 15.58 17.82 -1.42
C ASN A 327 16.45 17.40 -0.23
N PHE A 328 17.74 17.11 -0.45
CA PHE A 328 18.60 16.45 0.54
C PHE A 328 18.80 17.25 1.83
N ASN A 329 18.75 18.58 1.79
CA ASN A 329 18.83 19.40 3.01
C ASN A 329 17.67 19.12 3.99
N SER A 330 16.47 18.87 3.46
CA SER A 330 15.25 18.56 4.24
C SER A 330 15.04 17.07 4.49
N PHE A 331 15.46 16.21 3.55
CA PHE A 331 15.13 14.78 3.51
C PHE A 331 16.33 13.83 3.54
N GLY A 332 17.56 14.35 3.60
CA GLY A 332 18.75 13.53 3.88
C GLY A 332 18.61 12.80 5.20
N GLY A 333 19.14 11.58 5.29
CA GLY A 333 19.01 10.72 6.46
C GLY A 333 17.63 10.11 6.70
N THR A 334 16.64 10.32 5.80
CA THR A 334 15.38 9.56 5.80
C THR A 334 15.68 8.07 5.94
N ILE A 335 14.98 7.38 6.85
CA ILE A 335 14.96 5.91 6.95
C ILE A 335 13.63 5.46 6.35
N GLY A 336 13.63 4.38 5.57
CA GLY A 336 12.42 3.91 4.91
C GLY A 336 12.27 2.40 4.90
N VAL A 337 11.02 1.94 5.00
CA VAL A 337 10.63 0.57 4.65
C VAL A 337 10.56 0.50 3.12
N ALA A 338 11.08 -0.56 2.50
CA ALA A 338 11.10 -0.70 1.04
C ALA A 338 10.84 -2.15 0.61
N ILE A 339 10.00 -2.34 -0.42
CA ILE A 339 9.72 -3.65 -1.04
C ILE A 339 11.05 -4.35 -1.35
N ARG A 340 11.24 -5.60 -0.91
CA ARG A 340 12.46 -6.38 -1.15
C ARG A 340 12.93 -6.29 -2.61
N ARG A 341 14.17 -5.86 -2.82
CA ARG A 341 14.80 -5.77 -4.15
C ARG A 341 14.89 -7.15 -4.82
N GLY A 342 14.43 -7.25 -6.06
CA GLY A 342 14.61 -8.41 -6.92
C GLY A 342 15.58 -8.14 -8.08
N SER A 343 15.63 -9.10 -9.01
CA SER A 343 16.32 -9.00 -10.29
C SER A 343 15.47 -9.69 -11.36
N ILE A 344 15.65 -9.32 -12.62
CA ILE A 344 15.03 -9.99 -13.77
C ILE A 344 16.13 -10.08 -14.84
N PRO A 345 16.82 -11.24 -14.99
CA PRO A 345 17.85 -11.44 -15.99
C PRO A 345 17.30 -11.18 -17.41
N GLY A 346 18.10 -10.58 -18.29
CA GLY A 346 17.70 -10.25 -19.67
C GLY A 346 16.70 -9.09 -19.82
N LEU A 347 16.09 -8.59 -18.74
CA LEU A 347 15.15 -7.46 -18.83
C LEU A 347 15.83 -6.18 -19.32
N GLU A 348 17.10 -5.92 -18.97
CA GLU A 348 17.83 -4.74 -19.49
C GLU A 348 17.99 -4.82 -21.01
N ASP A 349 18.41 -5.98 -21.52
CA ASP A 349 18.53 -6.21 -22.96
C ASP A 349 17.17 -6.06 -23.67
N PHE A 350 16.07 -6.54 -23.07
CA PHE A 350 14.71 -6.41 -23.59
C PHE A 350 14.22 -4.94 -23.60
N LEU A 351 14.39 -4.22 -22.49
CA LEU A 351 14.04 -2.80 -22.37
C LEU A 351 14.76 -1.93 -23.40
N LEU A 352 15.99 -2.31 -23.78
CA LEU A 352 16.81 -1.62 -24.77
C LEU A 352 16.55 -2.08 -26.22
N GLN A 353 15.76 -3.13 -26.45
CA GLN A 353 15.40 -3.69 -27.76
C GLN A 353 14.08 -3.16 -28.33
N VAL A 354 13.43 -2.17 -27.70
CA VAL A 354 12.13 -1.60 -28.14
C VAL A 354 12.15 -1.31 -29.65
N PRO A 355 11.32 -2.00 -30.47
CA PRO A 355 11.49 -1.97 -31.92
C PRO A 355 11.24 -0.60 -32.56
N PRO A 356 12.00 -0.23 -33.61
CA PRO A 356 11.78 0.97 -34.42
C PRO A 356 10.69 0.78 -35.50
N GLU A 357 9.96 -0.34 -35.53
CA GLU A 357 8.91 -0.58 -36.52
C GLU A 357 7.67 0.27 -36.20
N PHE A 358 7.62 1.40 -36.89
CA PHE A 358 6.80 2.55 -36.55
C PHE A 358 5.44 2.49 -37.25
N ASN A 359 4.37 2.18 -36.52
CA ASN A 359 3.02 2.58 -36.94
C ASN A 359 2.65 3.91 -36.25
N PRO A 360 2.51 5.03 -36.99
CA PRO A 360 2.28 6.35 -36.43
C PRO A 360 0.89 6.55 -35.78
N ASP A 361 -0.04 5.61 -35.91
CA ASP A 361 -1.38 5.69 -35.31
C ASP A 361 -1.36 5.53 -33.78
N LYS A 362 -0.94 6.60 -33.07
CA LYS A 362 -1.12 6.82 -31.62
C LYS A 362 -0.71 5.65 -30.71
N ASN A 363 0.34 4.93 -31.07
CA ASN A 363 0.81 3.80 -30.28
C ASN A 363 1.57 4.25 -29.01
N LEU A 364 1.38 3.51 -27.91
CA LEU A 364 1.99 3.78 -26.59
C LEU A 364 3.52 3.95 -26.63
N ILE A 365 4.18 3.33 -27.62
CA ILE A 365 5.62 3.41 -27.88
C ILE A 365 6.05 4.82 -28.34
N SER A 366 5.22 5.54 -29.11
CA SER A 366 5.58 6.90 -29.54
C SER A 366 5.51 7.89 -28.38
N GLU A 367 4.49 7.79 -27.51
CA GLU A 367 4.42 8.61 -26.29
C GLU A 367 5.59 8.32 -25.33
N PHE A 368 5.99 7.06 -25.20
CA PHE A 368 7.20 6.66 -24.47
C PHE A 368 8.46 7.32 -25.04
N TRP A 369 8.66 7.25 -26.36
CA TRP A 369 9.84 7.79 -27.03
C TRP A 369 9.92 9.32 -26.93
N GLU A 370 8.77 10.00 -27.13
CA GLU A 370 8.63 11.45 -26.94
C GLU A 370 8.95 11.88 -25.50
N ALA A 371 8.50 11.10 -24.50
CA ALA A 371 8.77 11.37 -23.09
C ALA A 371 10.22 11.05 -22.68
N LEU A 372 10.86 10.05 -23.30
CA LEU A 372 12.22 9.62 -22.97
C LEU A 372 13.30 10.56 -23.55
N PHE A 373 13.08 11.10 -24.75
CA PHE A 373 14.05 11.93 -25.47
C PHE A 373 13.68 13.43 -25.53
N GLU A 374 12.62 13.83 -24.81
CA GLU A 374 12.05 15.19 -24.76
C GLU A 374 11.83 15.79 -26.17
N CYS A 375 11.24 14.98 -27.05
CA CYS A 375 11.01 15.29 -28.46
C CYS A 375 9.54 15.09 -28.85
N LYS A 376 9.16 15.48 -30.07
CA LYS A 376 7.85 15.19 -30.68
C LYS A 376 7.97 14.63 -32.08
N PHE A 377 7.16 13.64 -32.44
CA PHE A 377 7.01 13.22 -33.83
C PHE A 377 6.14 14.21 -34.61
N SER A 378 6.44 14.40 -35.89
CA SER A 378 5.67 15.28 -36.77
C SER A 378 4.31 14.64 -37.11
N GLN A 379 3.23 15.14 -36.50
CA GLN A 379 1.87 14.74 -36.86
C GLN A 379 1.51 15.32 -38.24
N GLU A 380 1.21 14.46 -39.22
CA GLU A 380 0.70 14.89 -40.52
C GLU A 380 -0.76 15.37 -40.41
N LYS A 381 -0.98 16.63 -39.98
CA LYS A 381 -2.28 17.29 -40.13
C LYS A 381 -2.17 18.73 -40.62
N SER A 382 -2.53 18.89 -41.90
CA SER A 382 -3.17 20.05 -42.54
C SER A 382 -2.64 21.45 -42.21
N GLU A 383 -2.15 22.15 -43.24
CA GLU A 383 -1.93 23.60 -43.24
C GLU A 383 -3.14 24.37 -42.68
N LEU A 384 -3.02 24.93 -41.45
CA LEU A 384 -3.88 26.02 -40.97
C LEU A 384 -3.33 26.66 -39.67
N ASN A 385 -2.36 27.56 -39.84
CA ASN A 385 -1.98 28.67 -38.97
C ASN A 385 -2.40 28.65 -37.48
N SER A 386 -1.44 28.39 -36.59
CA SER A 386 -1.34 29.18 -35.35
C SER A 386 0.12 29.32 -34.90
N SER A 387 0.53 30.55 -34.60
CA SER A 387 1.94 30.91 -34.37
C SER A 387 2.32 30.82 -32.88
N SER A 388 2.85 29.67 -32.45
CA SER A 388 3.51 29.54 -31.15
C SER A 388 4.61 28.46 -31.19
N GLU A 389 5.64 28.69 -32.01
CA GLU A 389 6.82 27.83 -32.10
C GLU A 389 7.69 27.95 -30.82
N PHE A 390 7.29 27.22 -29.77
CA PHE A 390 8.29 26.65 -28.87
C PHE A 390 8.96 25.49 -29.62
N TYR A 391 10.29 25.53 -29.75
CA TYR A 391 11.07 24.51 -30.45
C TYR A 391 11.05 23.15 -29.71
N SER A 392 9.97 22.39 -29.83
CA SER A 392 9.98 20.97 -29.50
C SER A 392 10.85 20.26 -30.53
N ARG A 393 11.98 19.69 -30.08
CA ARG A 393 12.87 18.87 -30.89
C ARG A 393 12.06 17.79 -31.62
N THR A 394 12.27 17.61 -32.93
CA THR A 394 11.64 16.49 -33.65
C THR A 394 12.28 15.16 -33.24
N CYS A 395 11.48 14.14 -32.94
CA CYS A 395 11.96 12.78 -32.79
C CYS A 395 12.30 12.18 -34.16
N THR A 396 13.39 11.43 -34.26
CA THR A 396 13.79 10.74 -35.50
C THR A 396 13.39 9.26 -35.53
N GLY A 397 13.14 8.65 -34.35
CA GLY A 397 12.96 7.20 -34.23
C GLY A 397 14.28 6.42 -34.22
N PHE A 398 15.42 7.12 -34.32
CA PHE A 398 16.77 6.57 -34.32
C PHE A 398 17.62 7.11 -33.16
N GLU A 399 16.98 7.74 -32.17
CA GLU A 399 17.63 8.14 -30.91
C GLU A 399 18.21 6.91 -30.16
N ASN A 400 19.45 7.01 -29.70
CA ASN A 400 20.14 5.89 -29.06
C ASN A 400 19.72 5.72 -27.59
N ILE A 401 18.85 4.75 -27.31
CA ILE A 401 18.39 4.42 -25.96
C ILE A 401 19.52 3.94 -25.02
N HIS A 402 20.54 3.26 -25.55
CA HIS A 402 21.71 2.83 -24.75
C HIS A 402 22.57 4.02 -24.28
N ALA A 403 22.45 5.20 -24.90
CA ALA A 403 23.24 6.37 -24.53
C ALA A 403 22.70 7.12 -23.30
N ILE A 404 21.49 6.80 -22.82
CA ILE A 404 20.84 7.49 -21.70
C ILE A 404 20.44 6.50 -20.62
N LYS A 405 21.10 6.58 -19.45
CA LYS A 405 20.63 5.86 -18.27
C LYS A 405 19.44 6.61 -17.66
N THR A 406 18.29 5.95 -17.58
CA THR A 406 17.03 6.53 -17.11
C THR A 406 16.36 5.62 -16.07
N ALA A 407 15.30 6.11 -15.41
CA ALA A 407 14.47 5.28 -14.53
C ALA A 407 13.68 4.18 -15.28
N TYR A 408 13.72 4.17 -16.61
CA TYR A 408 13.23 3.06 -17.43
C TYR A 408 14.31 2.00 -17.65
N SER A 409 15.51 2.38 -18.10
CA SER A 409 16.60 1.44 -18.38
C SER A 409 17.33 0.92 -17.12
N ASP A 410 17.19 1.57 -15.95
CA ASP A 410 17.86 1.12 -14.73
C ASP A 410 17.18 -0.10 -14.08
N VAL A 411 17.64 -1.31 -14.43
CA VAL A 411 17.25 -2.57 -13.78
C VAL A 411 18.00 -2.84 -12.46
N SER A 412 18.87 -1.94 -11.99
CA SER A 412 19.73 -2.27 -10.84
C SER A 412 18.94 -2.39 -9.53
N ASN A 413 17.78 -1.76 -9.38
CA ASN A 413 16.99 -1.71 -8.13
C ASN A 413 15.51 -2.06 -8.35
N LEU A 414 15.21 -3.11 -9.14
CA LEU A 414 13.84 -3.56 -9.41
C LEU A 414 13.08 -3.93 -8.12
N ARG A 415 11.91 -3.31 -7.93
CA ARG A 415 11.02 -3.53 -6.77
C ARG A 415 9.58 -3.77 -7.24
N SER A 416 8.81 -2.73 -7.55
CA SER A 416 7.46 -2.85 -8.11
C SER A 416 7.44 -3.70 -9.39
N SER A 417 8.42 -3.50 -10.28
CA SER A 417 8.59 -4.25 -11.54
C SER A 417 8.85 -5.76 -11.29
N TYR A 418 9.48 -6.11 -10.17
CA TYR A 418 9.68 -7.52 -9.79
C TYR A 418 8.44 -8.13 -9.12
N ASN A 419 7.64 -7.34 -8.40
CA ASN A 419 6.32 -7.78 -7.95
C ASN A 419 5.36 -8.03 -9.12
N VAL A 420 5.45 -7.24 -10.21
CA VAL A 420 4.74 -7.48 -11.47
C VAL A 420 5.14 -8.81 -12.08
N TYR A 421 6.44 -9.04 -12.25
CA TYR A 421 6.99 -10.31 -12.74
C TYR A 421 6.48 -11.50 -11.92
N LYS A 422 6.54 -11.41 -10.58
CA LYS A 422 5.98 -12.42 -9.68
C LYS A 422 4.46 -12.60 -9.83
N ALA A 423 3.69 -11.56 -10.16
CA ALA A 423 2.24 -11.63 -10.31
C ALA A 423 1.85 -12.39 -11.59
N VAL A 424 2.55 -12.13 -12.70
CA VAL A 424 2.39 -12.89 -13.95
C VAL A 424 2.73 -14.36 -13.72
N TYR A 425 3.89 -14.65 -13.11
CA TYR A 425 4.29 -16.02 -12.82
C TYR A 425 3.33 -16.74 -11.85
N ALA A 426 2.75 -16.05 -10.86
CA ALA A 426 1.74 -16.65 -9.98
C ALA A 426 0.48 -17.07 -10.75
N ILE A 427 0.01 -16.26 -11.71
CA ILE A 427 -1.13 -16.62 -12.57
C ILE A 427 -0.76 -17.78 -13.51
N ALA A 428 0.45 -17.78 -14.08
CA ALA A 428 0.93 -18.86 -14.95
C ALA A 428 1.07 -20.20 -14.20
N HIS A 429 1.60 -20.19 -12.96
CA HIS A 429 1.64 -21.37 -12.12
C HIS A 429 0.24 -21.85 -11.69
N ALA A 430 -0.71 -20.94 -11.44
CA ALA A 430 -2.10 -21.34 -11.18
C ALA A 430 -2.75 -22.05 -12.38
N LEU A 431 -2.50 -21.56 -13.60
CA LEU A 431 -2.95 -22.19 -14.85
C LEU A 431 -2.24 -23.52 -15.13
N HIS A 432 -0.95 -23.61 -14.81
CA HIS A 432 -0.19 -24.85 -14.97
C HIS A 432 -0.62 -25.93 -13.97
N ASN A 433 -0.94 -25.55 -12.74
CA ASN A 433 -1.55 -26.46 -11.75
C ASN A 433 -2.94 -26.93 -12.20
N LEU A 434 -3.75 -26.04 -12.79
CA LEU A 434 -5.04 -26.37 -13.39
C LEU A 434 -4.90 -27.38 -14.53
N MET A 435 -3.93 -27.17 -15.42
CA MET A 435 -3.66 -28.05 -16.56
C MET A 435 -3.05 -29.41 -16.13
N SER A 436 -2.26 -29.43 -15.06
CA SER A 436 -1.61 -30.63 -14.52
C SER A 436 -2.51 -31.45 -13.59
N CYS A 437 -3.79 -31.10 -13.47
CA CYS A 437 -4.76 -31.75 -12.61
C CYS A 437 -5.08 -33.18 -13.10
N GLU A 438 -4.99 -34.17 -12.19
CA GLU A 438 -5.36 -35.56 -12.47
C GLU A 438 -6.88 -35.79 -12.32
N ASN A 439 -7.51 -36.31 -13.38
CA ASN A 439 -8.94 -36.64 -13.36
C ASN A 439 -9.28 -37.66 -12.26
N GLY A 440 -10.22 -37.30 -11.38
CA GLY A 440 -10.58 -38.10 -10.20
C GLY A 440 -9.81 -37.73 -8.93
N ASN A 441 -8.83 -36.82 -9.03
CA ASN A 441 -8.14 -36.18 -7.91
C ASN A 441 -8.34 -34.65 -7.88
N GLY A 442 -9.09 -34.09 -8.84
CA GLY A 442 -9.30 -32.65 -8.98
C GLY A 442 -10.12 -32.00 -7.85
N PRO A 443 -10.04 -30.67 -7.68
CA PRO A 443 -10.62 -29.95 -6.55
C PRO A 443 -12.10 -29.60 -6.71
N PHE A 444 -12.69 -29.80 -7.90
CA PHE A 444 -14.07 -29.43 -8.20
C PHE A 444 -15.05 -30.60 -7.97
N GLU A 445 -16.35 -30.36 -8.18
CA GLU A 445 -17.39 -31.37 -7.92
C GLU A 445 -17.10 -32.71 -8.62
N ASN A 446 -17.43 -33.82 -7.94
CA ASN A 446 -17.09 -35.19 -8.37
C ASN A 446 -15.59 -35.45 -8.58
N LYS A 447 -14.71 -34.63 -7.96
CA LYS A 447 -13.25 -34.62 -8.15
C LYS A 447 -12.81 -34.35 -9.59
N SER A 448 -13.55 -33.49 -10.27
CA SER A 448 -13.25 -33.08 -11.64
C SER A 448 -12.12 -32.06 -11.71
N CYS A 449 -11.38 -32.11 -12.82
CA CYS A 449 -10.47 -31.06 -13.25
C CYS A 449 -11.21 -30.07 -14.17
N ALA A 450 -10.69 -28.86 -14.30
CA ALA A 450 -11.18 -27.91 -15.30
C ALA A 450 -10.52 -28.21 -16.67
N ASP A 451 -11.27 -28.10 -17.76
CA ASP A 451 -10.66 -28.04 -19.08
C ASP A 451 -10.03 -26.66 -19.28
N ILE A 452 -8.72 -26.63 -19.48
CA ILE A 452 -7.93 -25.44 -19.76
C ILE A 452 -8.57 -24.62 -20.91
N LYS A 453 -9.11 -25.27 -21.96
CA LYS A 453 -9.73 -24.61 -23.13
C LYS A 453 -10.97 -23.77 -22.81
N TYR A 454 -11.65 -24.06 -21.71
CA TYR A 454 -12.90 -23.42 -21.31
C TYR A 454 -12.82 -22.84 -19.90
N VAL A 455 -11.59 -22.57 -19.43
CA VAL A 455 -11.29 -22.12 -18.08
C VAL A 455 -12.08 -20.87 -17.69
N GLN A 456 -12.62 -20.90 -16.48
CA GLN A 456 -13.39 -19.79 -15.90
C GLN A 456 -12.55 -19.07 -14.83
N PRO A 457 -12.72 -17.75 -14.65
CA PRO A 457 -11.93 -16.99 -13.66
C PRO A 457 -12.00 -17.58 -12.24
N TRP A 458 -13.16 -18.12 -11.85
CA TRP A 458 -13.34 -18.74 -10.53
C TRP A 458 -12.52 -20.03 -10.32
N GLN A 459 -12.09 -20.69 -11.40
CA GLN A 459 -11.22 -21.88 -11.35
C GLN A 459 -9.76 -21.44 -11.17
N VAL A 460 -9.33 -20.40 -11.88
CA VAL A 460 -8.00 -19.77 -11.67
C VAL A 460 -7.88 -19.21 -10.25
N LEU A 461 -8.96 -18.58 -9.73
CA LEU A 461 -9.08 -18.14 -8.33
C LEU A 461 -8.90 -19.27 -7.31
N HIS A 462 -9.29 -20.51 -7.64
CA HIS A 462 -9.03 -21.63 -6.75
C HIS A 462 -7.53 -21.96 -6.72
N TYR A 463 -6.93 -22.26 -7.88
CA TYR A 463 -5.51 -22.64 -7.94
C TYR A 463 -4.55 -21.53 -7.49
N LEU A 464 -4.90 -20.25 -7.65
CA LEU A 464 -4.13 -19.12 -7.11
C LEU A 464 -3.93 -19.19 -5.58
N LYS A 465 -4.84 -19.81 -4.83
CA LYS A 465 -4.71 -20.01 -3.36
C LYS A 465 -3.70 -21.09 -3.00
N GLU A 466 -3.33 -21.92 -3.96
CA GLU A 466 -2.43 -23.06 -3.81
C GLU A 466 -1.10 -22.85 -4.54
N VAL A 467 -0.89 -21.65 -5.13
CA VAL A 467 0.37 -21.25 -5.75
C VAL A 467 1.47 -21.20 -4.71
N ASN A 468 2.48 -22.04 -4.92
CA ASN A 468 3.66 -22.16 -4.08
C ASN A 468 4.82 -22.67 -4.95
N PHE A 469 5.56 -21.73 -5.55
CA PHE A 469 6.68 -22.04 -6.44
C PHE A 469 7.98 -21.38 -5.94
N THR A 470 9.09 -21.76 -6.54
CA THR A 470 10.38 -21.09 -6.35
C THR A 470 10.74 -20.41 -7.66
N SER A 471 11.01 -19.10 -7.63
CA SER A 471 11.44 -18.35 -8.80
C SER A 471 12.80 -18.85 -9.30
N HIS A 472 13.18 -18.47 -10.52
CA HIS A 472 14.50 -18.78 -11.08
C HIS A 472 15.68 -18.22 -10.25
N LEU A 473 15.43 -17.34 -9.27
CA LEU A 473 16.41 -16.79 -8.32
C LEU A 473 16.45 -17.51 -6.96
N GLY A 474 15.62 -18.54 -6.74
CA GLY A 474 15.52 -19.23 -5.45
C GLY A 474 14.56 -18.58 -4.44
N GLU A 475 13.83 -17.53 -4.81
CA GLU A 475 12.82 -16.91 -3.95
C GLU A 475 11.54 -17.75 -3.94
N ARG A 476 11.02 -18.11 -2.76
CA ARG A 476 9.73 -18.78 -2.63
C ARG A 476 8.60 -17.77 -2.82
N VAL A 477 7.75 -17.99 -3.83
CA VAL A 477 6.57 -17.18 -4.11
C VAL A 477 5.32 -17.99 -3.78
N ALA A 478 4.59 -17.51 -2.78
CA ALA A 478 3.33 -18.07 -2.31
C ALA A 478 2.49 -16.96 -1.66
N PHE A 479 1.19 -17.19 -1.51
CA PHE A 479 0.27 -16.33 -0.75
C PHE A 479 -0.13 -16.99 0.57
N ASP A 480 -0.51 -16.18 1.56
CA ASP A 480 -1.10 -16.66 2.82
C ASP A 480 -2.62 -16.87 2.72
N GLU A 481 -3.28 -17.21 3.84
CA GLU A 481 -4.75 -17.35 3.91
C GLU A 481 -5.49 -16.04 3.55
N ASN A 482 -4.83 -14.90 3.74
CA ASN A 482 -5.32 -13.56 3.37
C ASN A 482 -4.90 -13.14 1.95
N GLY A 483 -4.33 -14.03 1.14
CA GLY A 483 -3.90 -13.73 -0.24
C GLY A 483 -2.70 -12.79 -0.35
N ASP A 484 -1.99 -12.56 0.75
CA ASP A 484 -0.88 -11.61 0.87
C ASP A 484 0.47 -12.32 0.68
N ALA A 485 1.45 -11.58 0.15
CA ALA A 485 2.82 -12.10 0.01
C ALA A 485 3.56 -12.18 1.36
N ILE A 486 4.53 -13.09 1.43
CA ILE A 486 5.43 -13.27 2.57
C ILE A 486 6.09 -11.93 2.95
N ALA A 487 5.96 -11.53 4.22
CA ALA A 487 6.28 -10.19 4.69
C ALA A 487 7.78 -9.97 4.95
N VAL A 488 8.51 -9.62 3.88
CA VAL A 488 9.92 -9.22 3.92
C VAL A 488 10.11 -7.85 3.24
N TYR A 489 10.78 -6.93 3.91
CA TYR A 489 11.13 -5.60 3.39
C TYR A 489 12.64 -5.33 3.58
N ASP A 490 13.24 -4.59 2.65
CA ASP A 490 14.52 -3.92 2.91
C ASP A 490 14.26 -2.69 3.81
N ILE A 491 15.21 -2.35 4.68
CA ILE A 491 15.27 -1.03 5.30
C ILE A 491 16.33 -0.20 4.56
N VAL A 492 15.95 0.98 4.09
CA VAL A 492 16.81 1.89 3.31
C VAL A 492 17.05 3.22 4.02
N ASN A 493 18.14 3.91 3.67
CA ASN A 493 18.50 5.21 4.19
C ASN A 493 19.05 6.13 3.08
N TRP A 494 18.70 7.43 3.14
CA TRP A 494 19.06 8.43 2.14
C TRP A 494 20.40 9.10 2.48
N GLN A 495 21.43 8.81 1.70
CA GLN A 495 22.83 9.17 1.97
C GLN A 495 23.39 10.13 0.92
N PRO A 496 24.41 10.95 1.24
CA PRO A 496 25.04 11.80 0.23
C PRO A 496 25.91 10.96 -0.72
N SER A 497 25.69 11.07 -2.03
CA SER A 497 26.58 10.45 -3.02
C SER A 497 27.85 11.29 -3.21
N LYS A 498 28.93 10.65 -3.68
CA LYS A 498 30.19 11.32 -4.05
C LYS A 498 30.00 12.34 -5.18
N ASP A 499 29.03 12.08 -6.05
CA ASP A 499 28.74 12.88 -7.25
C ASP A 499 27.73 14.02 -6.95
N GLY A 500 27.46 14.31 -5.68
CA GLY A 500 26.52 15.37 -5.24
C GLY A 500 25.04 14.99 -5.27
N GLY A 501 24.67 13.85 -5.88
CA GLY A 501 23.33 13.26 -5.80
C GLY A 501 23.04 12.57 -4.46
N VAL A 502 21.90 11.88 -4.37
CA VAL A 502 21.51 11.08 -3.19
C VAL A 502 21.62 9.59 -3.51
N LEU A 503 22.19 8.82 -2.60
CA LEU A 503 22.22 7.36 -2.65
C LEU A 503 21.17 6.79 -1.71
N ILE A 504 20.21 6.02 -2.25
CA ILE A 504 19.29 5.20 -1.45
C ILE A 504 20.02 3.89 -1.12
N LYS A 505 20.60 3.80 0.08
CA LYS A 505 21.38 2.63 0.52
C LYS A 505 20.50 1.69 1.36
N THR A 506 20.51 0.40 1.08
CA THR A 506 19.97 -0.62 2.00
C THR A 506 20.86 -0.70 3.24
N ILE A 507 20.29 -0.47 4.42
CA ILE A 507 20.96 -0.50 5.73
C ILE A 507 20.44 -1.63 6.63
N GLY A 508 19.43 -2.38 6.18
CA GLY A 508 18.79 -3.39 7.03
C GLY A 508 17.71 -4.21 6.33
N LEU A 509 17.04 -5.04 7.12
CA LEU A 509 15.99 -5.96 6.72
C LEU A 509 14.87 -5.96 7.77
N PHE A 510 13.63 -6.08 7.33
CA PHE A 510 12.53 -6.61 8.14
C PHE A 510 12.11 -7.97 7.57
N ASP A 511 12.03 -8.99 8.43
CA ASP A 511 11.52 -10.32 8.10
C ASP A 511 10.52 -10.78 9.18
N GLU A 512 9.24 -10.93 8.80
CA GLU A 512 8.19 -11.38 9.72
C GLU A 512 8.41 -12.83 10.20
N MET A 513 9.09 -13.68 9.42
CA MET A 513 9.34 -15.08 9.77
C MET A 513 10.46 -15.25 10.81
N ALA A 514 11.20 -14.19 11.13
CA ALA A 514 12.22 -14.20 12.16
C ALA A 514 11.61 -14.20 13.58
N THR A 515 12.43 -14.59 14.56
CA THR A 515 12.06 -14.62 15.98
C THR A 515 11.58 -13.26 16.50
N GLU A 516 10.58 -13.27 17.38
CA GLU A 516 10.02 -12.05 17.98
C GLU A 516 11.12 -11.21 18.66
N GLY A 517 11.16 -9.91 18.36
CA GLY A 517 12.22 -9.00 18.80
C GLY A 517 13.52 -9.06 17.98
N GLN A 518 13.60 -9.90 16.94
CA GLN A 518 14.72 -9.97 15.99
C GLN A 518 14.28 -9.77 14.53
N GLN A 519 13.03 -9.36 14.31
CA GLN A 519 12.45 -9.20 12.98
C GLN A 519 13.00 -7.99 12.21
N VAL A 520 13.39 -6.91 12.89
CA VAL A 520 14.19 -5.82 12.31
C VAL A 520 15.68 -6.07 12.58
N LEU A 521 16.49 -6.00 11.52
CA LEU A 521 17.95 -5.99 11.57
C LEU A 521 18.46 -4.71 10.91
N LEU A 522 19.30 -3.93 11.60
CA LEU A 522 19.91 -2.69 11.12
C LEU A 522 21.44 -2.74 11.28
N ALA A 523 22.17 -2.23 10.29
CA ALA A 523 23.59 -1.95 10.37
C ALA A 523 23.80 -0.49 10.83
N GLU A 524 23.87 -0.28 12.15
CA GLU A 524 23.92 1.06 12.78
C GLU A 524 25.08 1.93 12.27
N GLU A 525 26.26 1.32 12.08
CA GLU A 525 27.47 1.97 11.57
C GLU A 525 27.31 2.50 10.13
N ASP A 526 26.29 2.02 9.43
CA ASP A 526 26.05 2.26 8.02
C ASP A 526 24.96 3.31 7.76
N ILE A 527 24.34 3.86 8.83
CA ILE A 527 23.23 4.83 8.78
C ILE A 527 23.75 6.28 8.76
N PHE A 528 23.29 7.05 7.78
CA PHE A 528 23.52 8.50 7.73
C PHE A 528 22.42 9.25 8.51
N TRP A 529 22.81 9.92 9.60
CA TRP A 529 21.96 10.81 10.38
C TRP A 529 22.19 12.27 9.99
N ASN A 530 21.15 12.94 9.47
CA ASN A 530 21.22 14.33 9.00
C ASN A 530 21.07 15.35 10.15
N PHE A 531 21.92 15.20 11.16
CA PHE A 531 21.98 16.02 12.37
C PHE A 531 23.44 16.36 12.69
N GLU A 532 23.69 17.48 13.36
CA GLU A 532 25.05 17.93 13.72
C GLU A 532 25.81 16.90 14.58
N SER A 533 25.10 16.13 15.41
CA SER A 533 25.66 15.03 16.22
C SER A 533 26.07 13.81 15.41
N ARG A 534 25.50 13.61 14.21
CA ARG A 534 25.55 12.35 13.42
C ARG A 534 25.04 11.11 14.19
N GLU A 535 24.15 11.34 15.15
CA GLU A 535 23.53 10.32 16.01
C GLU A 535 21.99 10.37 15.86
N PRO A 536 21.26 9.28 16.19
CA PRO A 536 19.81 9.28 16.20
C PRO A 536 19.24 10.39 17.11
N PRO A 537 18.25 11.16 16.65
CA PRO A 537 17.74 12.31 17.40
C PRO A 537 16.87 11.91 18.59
N GLU A 538 17.09 12.53 19.76
CA GLU A 538 16.13 12.46 20.87
C GLU A 538 14.79 13.11 20.46
N SER A 539 13.73 12.31 20.32
CA SER A 539 12.36 12.74 19.98
C SER A 539 11.39 12.44 21.14
N VAL A 540 11.32 13.38 22.09
CA VAL A 540 10.49 13.30 23.32
C VAL A 540 9.77 14.63 23.57
N CYS A 541 8.55 14.59 24.13
CA CYS A 541 7.84 15.82 24.54
C CYS A 541 8.42 16.43 25.82
N SER A 542 8.95 15.59 26.72
CA SER A 542 9.50 16.00 28.01
C SER A 542 10.65 15.07 28.39
N LYS A 543 11.79 15.64 28.78
CA LYS A 543 12.99 14.87 29.13
C LYS A 543 12.78 14.07 30.41
N SER A 544 13.46 12.93 30.53
CA SER A 544 13.34 12.06 31.70
C SER A 544 13.73 12.80 32.99
N CYS A 545 12.88 12.69 34.01
CA CYS A 545 13.06 13.41 35.27
C CYS A 545 14.26 12.87 36.07
N GLN A 546 15.06 13.81 36.58
CA GLN A 546 16.28 13.53 37.33
C GLN A 546 15.96 13.06 38.76
N PRO A 547 16.87 12.32 39.43
CA PRO A 547 16.72 11.95 40.84
C PRO A 547 16.39 13.16 41.72
N GLY A 548 15.53 12.95 42.72
CA GLY A 548 14.95 14.03 43.54
C GLY A 548 13.74 14.73 42.91
N THR A 549 13.39 14.46 41.64
CA THR A 549 12.15 14.92 41.00
C THR A 549 11.24 13.76 40.57
N ARG A 550 9.95 14.03 40.45
CA ARG A 550 8.91 13.10 39.97
C ARG A 550 8.14 13.72 38.80
N LYS A 551 7.56 12.88 37.94
CA LYS A 551 6.67 13.35 36.87
C LYS A 551 5.38 13.93 37.45
N ALA A 552 4.86 14.97 36.80
CA ALA A 552 3.51 15.49 36.96
C ALA A 552 2.90 15.72 35.56
N SER A 553 1.77 15.10 35.27
CA SER A 553 1.10 15.20 33.97
C SER A 553 0.58 16.62 33.74
N ARG A 554 0.82 17.17 32.54
CA ARG A 554 0.25 18.47 32.14
C ARG A 554 -1.23 18.32 31.83
N LYS A 555 -2.06 19.25 32.32
CA LYS A 555 -3.52 19.18 32.13
C LYS A 555 -3.89 19.53 30.69
N GLY A 556 -4.42 18.55 29.95
CA GLY A 556 -4.83 18.70 28.55
C GLY A 556 -3.79 18.23 27.53
N GLU A 557 -2.64 17.71 27.99
CA GLU A 557 -1.56 17.19 27.15
C GLU A 557 -1.49 15.65 27.21
N PRO A 558 -0.88 14.98 26.22
CA PRO A 558 -0.63 13.53 26.26
C PRO A 558 0.28 13.09 27.41
N VAL A 559 0.21 11.81 27.81
CA VAL A 559 0.99 11.25 28.94
C VAL A 559 2.51 11.36 28.78
N CYS A 560 3.00 11.52 27.55
CA CYS A 560 4.41 11.75 27.24
C CYS A 560 4.90 13.18 27.57
N CYS A 561 3.98 14.10 27.86
CA CYS A 561 4.23 15.50 28.18
C CYS A 561 3.98 15.76 29.68
N PHE A 562 5.06 15.98 30.43
CA PHE A 562 5.02 16.07 31.89
C PHE A 562 6.08 17.04 32.41
N ASP A 563 5.81 17.63 33.58
CA ASP A 563 6.77 18.45 34.30
C ASP A 563 7.50 17.62 35.36
N CYS A 564 8.77 17.93 35.59
CA CYS A 564 9.59 17.29 36.62
C CYS A 564 9.55 18.14 37.90
N VAL A 565 8.63 17.80 38.80
CA VAL A 565 8.40 18.51 40.06
C VAL A 565 9.28 17.90 41.16
N PRO A 566 9.89 18.69 42.06
CA PRO A 566 10.58 18.15 43.23
C PRO A 566 9.71 17.18 44.05
N CYS A 567 10.35 16.19 44.66
CA CYS A 567 9.71 15.33 45.65
C CYS A 567 9.31 16.17 46.89
N ALA A 568 8.21 15.81 47.56
CA ALA A 568 7.82 16.48 48.80
C ALA A 568 8.75 16.12 49.97
N ASP A 569 8.67 16.88 51.08
CA ASP A 569 9.44 16.57 52.29
C ASP A 569 9.11 15.17 52.82
N GLY A 570 10.10 14.26 52.78
CA GLY A 570 9.93 12.86 53.14
C GLY A 570 9.66 11.90 51.96
N GLU A 571 9.60 12.40 50.72
CA GLU A 571 9.57 11.58 49.51
C GLU A 571 10.97 11.49 48.87
N ILE A 572 11.31 10.33 48.28
CA ILE A 572 12.58 10.13 47.57
C ILE A 572 12.33 9.54 46.17
N SER A 573 12.94 10.17 45.16
CA SER A 573 13.11 9.66 43.80
C SER A 573 14.59 9.30 43.60
N SER A 574 14.89 8.00 43.56
CA SER A 574 16.27 7.46 43.66
C SER A 574 16.89 7.00 42.32
N ARG A 575 16.15 7.12 41.22
CA ARG A 575 16.57 6.75 39.84
C ARG A 575 16.01 7.77 38.85
N ILE A 576 16.52 7.77 37.62
CA ILE A 576 15.89 8.51 36.51
C ILE A 576 14.50 7.91 36.29
N VAL A 577 13.46 8.75 36.37
CA VAL A 577 12.07 8.29 36.54
C VAL A 577 11.42 8.03 35.18
N LYS A 578 11.30 6.76 34.78
CA LYS A 578 10.44 6.34 33.64
C LYS A 578 8.96 6.34 34.03
N THR A 579 8.61 5.70 35.16
CA THR A 579 7.24 5.57 35.68
C THR A 579 7.18 6.17 37.10
N ILE A 580 6.04 6.70 37.55
CA ILE A 580 5.94 7.42 38.83
C ILE A 580 6.24 6.48 40.01
N VAL A 581 7.42 6.61 40.60
CA VAL A 581 7.82 5.94 41.84
C VAL A 581 8.04 7.01 42.91
N VAL A 582 7.19 7.01 43.93
CA VAL A 582 7.31 7.86 45.12
C VAL A 582 7.62 6.95 46.30
N ILE A 583 8.85 7.01 46.81
CA ILE A 583 9.24 6.26 48.01
C ILE A 583 9.03 7.17 49.23
N MET A 584 8.06 6.83 50.09
CA MET A 584 7.86 7.52 51.36
C MET A 584 8.87 7.07 52.41
N ALA A 585 9.63 8.02 52.97
CA ALA A 585 10.64 7.82 53.99
C ALA A 585 10.13 8.29 55.37
N PHE A 586 9.61 7.35 56.16
CA PHE A 586 9.07 7.67 57.50
C PHE A 586 10.18 8.04 58.51
N ARG A 587 10.15 9.27 59.02
CA ARG A 587 11.09 9.76 60.03
C ARG A 587 10.63 9.40 61.45
N ALA A 588 10.95 8.20 61.89
CA ALA A 588 10.54 7.68 63.20
C ALA A 588 11.26 8.39 64.39
N THR A 589 10.68 9.50 64.86
CA THR A 589 11.07 10.14 66.13
C THR A 589 10.41 9.43 67.32
N LEU A 590 11.19 8.65 68.08
CA LEU A 590 10.74 8.12 69.37
C LEU A 590 10.54 9.27 70.37
N PRO A 591 9.43 9.31 71.14
CA PRO A 591 9.26 10.30 72.19
C PRO A 591 10.29 10.11 73.30
N GLY A 592 10.99 11.18 73.68
CA GLY A 592 11.79 11.21 74.91
C GLY A 592 13.25 10.75 74.80
N ASN A 593 14.05 11.37 73.92
CA ASN A 593 15.46 11.64 74.22
C ASN A 593 16.10 12.68 73.28
N ASN A 594 16.85 13.64 73.83
CA ASN A 594 17.59 14.66 73.07
C ASN A 594 18.93 14.11 72.52
N MET A 595 18.85 13.10 71.66
CA MET A 595 20.00 12.58 70.90
C MET A 595 19.58 12.28 69.45
N MET A 596 20.25 12.92 68.49
CA MET A 596 20.16 12.52 67.09
C MET A 596 20.85 11.17 66.89
N LYS A 597 20.08 10.08 66.99
CA LYS A 597 20.47 8.78 66.42
C LYS A 597 20.01 8.73 64.96
N CYS A 598 20.89 8.33 64.05
CA CYS A 598 20.52 8.06 62.67
C CYS A 598 19.53 6.88 62.64
N GLY A 599 18.29 7.15 62.22
CA GLY A 599 17.28 6.11 62.03
C GLY A 599 17.59 5.27 60.79
N VAL A 600 17.34 3.97 60.86
CA VAL A 600 17.41 3.08 59.69
C VAL A 600 16.26 3.43 58.74
N LEU A 601 16.60 3.72 57.48
CA LEU A 601 15.63 4.07 56.46
C LEU A 601 14.99 2.79 55.89
N TYR A 602 13.69 2.58 56.16
CA TYR A 602 12.94 1.50 55.52
C TYR A 602 12.49 1.95 54.14
N VAL A 603 12.98 1.27 53.10
CA VAL A 603 12.68 1.57 51.69
C VAL A 603 11.69 0.55 51.15
N LEU A 604 10.44 0.96 50.96
CA LEU A 604 9.44 0.19 50.21
C LEU A 604 9.55 0.53 48.72
N ALA A 605 10.23 -0.34 47.98
CA ALA A 605 10.35 -0.23 46.53
C ALA A 605 9.16 -0.93 45.85
N ILE A 606 8.19 -0.15 45.35
CA ILE A 606 7.15 -0.66 44.47
C ILE A 606 7.69 -0.64 43.04
N GLN A 607 8.02 -1.81 42.50
CA GLN A 607 8.40 -1.97 41.10
C GLN A 607 7.17 -2.41 40.30
N SER A 608 6.65 -1.51 39.47
CA SER A 608 5.62 -1.82 38.48
C SER A 608 6.29 -2.31 37.19
N ASP A 609 6.38 -3.63 37.00
CA ASP A 609 6.72 -4.21 35.70
C ASP A 609 5.54 -4.01 34.74
N GLU A 610 5.77 -3.36 33.60
CA GLU A 610 4.75 -3.12 32.58
C GLU A 610 4.43 -4.39 31.77
N ARG A 611 3.58 -5.25 32.35
CA ARG A 611 2.72 -6.14 31.56
C ARG A 611 1.29 -5.61 31.59
N ILE A 612 0.97 -4.80 30.58
CA ILE A 612 -0.37 -4.28 30.34
C ILE A 612 -1.26 -5.45 29.91
N PHE A 613 -2.09 -5.95 30.83
CA PHE A 613 -3.18 -6.85 30.47
C PHE A 613 -4.38 -6.04 29.97
N PRO A 614 -5.03 -6.43 28.85
CA PRO A 614 -6.25 -5.78 28.41
C PRO A 614 -7.39 -6.03 29.41
N SER A 615 -8.23 -5.02 29.61
CA SER A 615 -9.44 -5.14 30.44
C SER A 615 -10.62 -5.61 29.58
N ASN A 616 -11.08 -6.83 29.81
CA ASN A 616 -12.33 -7.32 29.24
C ASN A 616 -13.53 -6.71 29.98
N GLU A 617 -14.53 -6.24 29.23
CA GLU A 617 -15.90 -6.27 29.73
C GLU A 617 -16.56 -7.63 29.43
N SER A 618 -17.64 -7.93 30.15
CA SER A 618 -18.05 -9.31 30.46
C SER A 618 -19.38 -9.74 29.84
N ASN A 619 -19.60 -11.06 29.70
CA ASN A 619 -20.94 -11.64 29.71
C ASN A 619 -20.94 -13.17 29.95
N VAL A 620 -22.14 -13.73 30.20
CA VAL A 620 -22.49 -15.17 30.39
C VAL A 620 -22.25 -15.72 31.84
N PRO A 621 -23.16 -16.54 32.43
CA PRO A 621 -23.35 -16.55 33.90
C PRO A 621 -23.09 -17.88 34.65
N LEU A 622 -23.22 -17.81 35.98
CA LEU A 622 -23.14 -18.92 36.95
C LEU A 622 -24.33 -19.91 36.88
N PRO A 623 -24.06 -21.22 37.09
CA PRO A 623 -24.96 -22.16 37.76
C PRO A 623 -24.49 -22.54 39.18
N ALA A 624 -25.33 -23.20 39.98
CA ALA A 624 -25.18 -23.23 41.45
C ALA A 624 -24.88 -24.61 42.09
N GLY A 625 -23.98 -24.59 43.09
CA GLY A 625 -24.21 -25.15 44.43
C GLY A 625 -24.01 -26.65 44.71
N LYS A 626 -23.10 -26.96 45.65
CA LYS A 626 -23.33 -27.90 46.78
C LYS A 626 -22.20 -27.85 47.83
N GLN A 627 -22.53 -28.31 49.04
CA GLN A 627 -21.70 -28.46 50.25
C GLN A 627 -21.96 -29.87 50.84
N PRO A 628 -21.28 -30.35 51.91
CA PRO A 628 -19.98 -29.95 52.50
C PRO A 628 -19.04 -31.17 52.76
N GLY A 629 -17.87 -30.95 53.40
CA GLY A 629 -16.99 -32.05 53.87
C GLY A 629 -15.91 -31.64 54.87
N SER A 630 -15.85 -32.37 55.99
CA SER A 630 -14.86 -32.42 57.10
C SER A 630 -13.37 -32.58 56.70
N THR A 631 -12.33 -32.27 57.49
CA THR A 631 -12.19 -31.87 58.93
C THR A 631 -10.77 -31.31 59.23
N GLU A 632 -10.61 -30.61 60.36
CA GLU A 632 -9.34 -30.41 61.13
C GLU A 632 -8.18 -29.61 60.46
N ALA A 633 -7.35 -28.82 61.16
CA ALA A 633 -7.36 -28.33 62.55
C ALA A 633 -6.65 -26.94 62.65
N SER A 634 -6.78 -26.25 63.79
CA SER A 634 -6.19 -24.93 64.11
C SER A 634 -5.02 -25.07 65.13
N PRO A 635 -4.20 -24.04 65.50
CA PRO A 635 -4.61 -22.63 65.63
C PRO A 635 -3.59 -21.50 65.28
N ASN A 636 -4.13 -20.27 65.24
CA ASN A 636 -3.52 -18.98 65.63
C ASN A 636 -2.22 -18.47 64.97
N ALA A 637 -2.38 -17.48 64.09
CA ALA A 637 -1.65 -16.19 64.20
C ALA A 637 -2.51 -15.05 63.61
N THR A 638 -2.70 -13.95 64.36
CA THR A 638 -3.53 -12.80 63.94
C THR A 638 -2.71 -11.56 63.64
N SER A 639 -2.77 -11.05 62.42
CA SER A 639 -2.63 -9.61 62.13
C SER A 639 -3.27 -9.27 60.79
N ARG A 640 -3.95 -8.13 60.71
CA ARG A 640 -4.41 -7.53 59.45
C ARG A 640 -3.19 -6.97 58.70
N TYR A 641 -3.12 -7.15 57.39
CA TYR A 641 -3.42 -6.07 56.43
C TYR A 641 -3.80 -6.63 55.06
#